data_AF-A0A2D6R931-F1
#
_entry.id   AF-A0A2D6R931-F1
#
_cell.length_a   1.000
_cell.length_b   1.000
_cell.length_c   1.000
_cell.angle_alpha   90.00
_cell.angle_beta   90.00
_cell.angle_gamma   90.00
#
_symmetry.space_group_name_H-M   'P 1'
#
loop_
_entity.id
_entity.type
_entity.pdbx_description
1 polymer ?
#
loop_
_entity_poly.entity_id
_entity_poly.type
_entity_poly.pdbx_seq_one_letter_code
_entity_poly.pdbx_strand_id
1 'polypeptide(L)'
;MKNKLLFIIMFVLFASFVSAQCPEGQVCPPDQQQAYTYDQFQNDFANDPLVAAQNHPQEYMRYIKENPQAVAENPQAYENAVRQDVKYINQNKDAFLSYAQTKGVTFTSIDGDFTSFDTGTGRIETKVPSGQKPTSFSFDEIRTLDLNGGNNFRVNNNGELTYDLENRGNVEKVKLRGKLETKVNVQESLSDTTIDVIVTDGKVSIGEPSRGILNLELTGGNTAKLLPACKNYGDKNCGFVEVNVKQDTPIPIWRGVLLKGKATIRDRGSIDLHGESRYQTPIGTKIEVSKLTRFTNFNIVSGTGRDFNLNDCLVEYSCIQEATSSYTKWRNPDVPETNLKVIAEDGNQIKIDAQDSAYRSVVVKEIDEVVPRVLVGEIDGVKGYVAKNGYIEFDDGQWRTGRERKLREHPNYESARNEVSKIPTEETKVDLNIKKQDGSTARIVFSRDRPISQGKLAGLKTDIGHVFKYGGRHPWMIYNGQPSANTKGEVSEELPTSIAKFATEKRGAELSLLFDSIDSLDSYETRDILEGSKTVDVDTLRLIVDKYDEVYKTAEEKQVQRMDFLHKSNIDSPAAQQLQREILDKIGTLKPELMGNILYATEGRESMQKEALSRVDEIRFPADALKRVESDELRKTIIQKTKTVNTGRSILGEPTASPMKDYLSELERIDPELQKLAMDNLDFRSGVFSNPYTKGEALRRTLAFHEKKPEQMKVLLDRMPTQSDMGFNPVGFSTIYFNDEFQEKTKGLDFANRYSIAYTAQRYLDQRGTWLPDDRSKAIDLIIQQRARFSNHVILDENTYYIPITHEERQFDNSRMVQLARDSGVKDVADQSMKGAGAKGKFLETVRTSKDKGKTTVHFSNHGGPNHQWLSQGQAGVETSDQMRRPEAISYVEFGDALAERGNLGEVTVMVDSCYSKDFTDNLYHYLHTVKGVRDMPTVITETNRGQLGFGNVFIEAVERSHEKGKPLTGADMYKVDSQTFFNQDLTVTMPVTSEEEAKYSKPETPGVIDMGSPYDEGAAEPPRKPKGEPSEYRPGELPTTVIEIAQNEQEMEELLAVG
;
A
#
# COMPACT_ATOMS: atom_id res chain seq x y z
N MET A 1 38.08 28.08 49.79
CA MET A 1 38.00 28.59 51.18
C MET A 1 37.28 27.56 52.04
N LYS A 2 37.91 27.11 53.15
CA LYS A 2 37.38 26.54 54.43
C LYS A 2 36.21 25.51 54.34
N ASN A 3 36.16 24.36 55.01
CA ASN A 3 36.91 23.74 56.10
C ASN A 3 36.42 22.26 56.30
N LYS A 4 37.38 21.35 56.58
CA LYS A 4 37.45 20.18 57.51
C LYS A 4 36.18 19.43 58.04
N LEU A 5 36.26 18.08 58.11
CA LEU A 5 36.37 17.18 59.32
C LEU A 5 35.83 15.76 58.98
N LEU A 6 36.60 14.67 58.80
CA LEU A 6 37.28 13.72 59.73
C LEU A 6 36.38 13.04 60.80
N PHE A 7 36.19 11.71 60.73
CA PHE A 7 36.32 10.77 61.88
C PHE A 7 36.39 9.28 61.45
N ILE A 8 37.27 8.55 62.14
CA ILE A 8 37.65 7.12 62.05
C ILE A 8 36.86 6.33 63.11
N ILE A 9 36.65 5.00 62.94
CA ILE A 9 36.94 3.94 63.95
C ILE A 9 36.67 2.53 63.39
N MET A 10 37.62 1.65 63.71
CA MET A 10 37.80 0.24 63.37
C MET A 10 37.32 -0.64 64.54
N PHE A 11 36.70 -1.80 64.30
CA PHE A 11 36.71 -2.93 65.24
C PHE A 11 36.58 -4.29 64.53
N VAL A 12 37.53 -5.16 64.83
CA VAL A 12 37.62 -6.61 64.50
C VAL A 12 36.97 -7.40 65.64
N LEU A 13 36.37 -8.58 65.39
CA LEU A 13 36.56 -9.79 66.21
C LEU A 13 35.83 -11.04 65.68
N PHE A 14 36.56 -12.16 65.78
CA PHE A 14 36.20 -13.57 65.58
C PHE A 14 35.09 -14.06 66.55
N ALA A 15 34.30 -15.05 66.13
CA ALA A 15 33.68 -16.01 67.06
C ALA A 15 33.49 -17.40 66.44
N SER A 16 33.75 -18.40 67.28
CA SER A 16 33.93 -19.83 67.01
C SER A 16 32.63 -20.64 67.01
N PHE A 17 32.68 -21.79 66.34
CA PHE A 17 31.70 -22.87 66.42
C PHE A 17 31.52 -23.38 67.86
N VAL A 18 30.28 -23.45 68.34
CA VAL A 18 29.86 -24.28 69.48
C VAL A 18 28.57 -24.99 69.09
N SER A 19 28.61 -26.32 69.00
CA SER A 19 27.44 -27.18 68.84
C SER A 19 26.70 -27.30 70.18
N ALA A 20 25.47 -26.79 70.25
CA ALA A 20 24.61 -26.95 71.40
C ALA A 20 23.68 -28.17 71.21
N GLN A 21 23.76 -29.14 72.13
CA GLN A 21 22.71 -30.15 72.32
C GLN A 21 21.53 -29.50 73.06
N CYS A 22 20.32 -29.71 72.56
CA CYS A 22 19.09 -29.20 73.18
C CYS A 22 18.78 -29.95 74.50
N PRO A 23 18.50 -29.24 75.61
CA PRO A 23 18.08 -29.87 76.87
C PRO A 23 16.65 -30.40 76.81
N GLU A 24 16.38 -31.51 77.52
CA GLU A 24 15.04 -32.10 77.66
C GLU A 24 14.02 -31.06 78.19
N GLY A 25 12.94 -30.89 77.43
CA GLY A 25 11.79 -30.05 77.81
C GLY A 25 11.60 -28.76 77.01
N GLN A 26 12.50 -28.41 76.08
CA GLN A 26 12.29 -27.29 75.14
C GLN A 26 12.03 -27.78 73.72
N VAL A 27 11.02 -27.17 73.07
CA VAL A 27 10.68 -27.37 71.66
C VAL A 27 11.89 -26.95 70.81
N CYS A 28 12.55 -27.91 70.16
CA CYS A 28 13.61 -27.61 69.20
C CYS A 28 13.05 -26.68 68.10
N PRO A 29 13.85 -25.75 67.55
CA PRO A 29 13.47 -25.06 66.34
C PRO A 29 13.12 -26.13 65.28
N PRO A 30 12.03 -25.95 64.51
CA PRO A 30 11.63 -26.92 63.50
C PRO A 30 12.84 -27.27 62.65
N ASP A 31 13.05 -28.56 62.39
CA ASP A 31 14.08 -29.08 61.49
C ASP A 31 14.20 -28.11 60.31
N GLN A 32 15.43 -27.70 59.98
CA GLN A 32 15.68 -26.88 58.80
C GLN A 32 15.00 -27.58 57.62
N GLN A 33 13.81 -27.10 57.24
CA GLN A 33 13.06 -27.63 56.12
C GLN A 33 14.04 -27.62 54.96
N GLN A 34 14.32 -28.81 54.40
CA GLN A 34 15.18 -28.92 53.22
C GLN A 34 14.73 -27.85 52.23
N ALA A 35 15.68 -27.01 51.80
CA ALA A 35 15.38 -25.94 50.87
C ALA A 35 14.68 -26.53 49.65
N TYR A 36 13.49 -26.00 49.33
CA TYR A 36 12.73 -26.44 48.19
C TYR A 36 13.55 -26.21 46.92
N THR A 37 13.86 -27.29 46.21
CA THR A 37 14.80 -27.26 45.09
C THR A 37 14.09 -26.87 43.80
N TYR A 38 14.84 -26.32 42.84
CA TYR A 38 14.28 -25.96 41.53
C TYR A 38 13.78 -27.19 40.75
N ASP A 39 14.40 -28.35 40.91
CA ASP A 39 13.94 -29.60 40.29
C ASP A 39 12.61 -30.08 40.91
N GLN A 40 12.44 -29.90 42.23
CA GLN A 40 11.14 -30.14 42.89
C GLN A 40 10.09 -29.18 42.35
N PHE A 41 10.42 -27.91 42.16
CA PHE A 41 9.54 -26.93 41.52
C PHE A 41 9.12 -27.36 40.12
N GLN A 42 10.07 -27.76 39.27
CA GLN A 42 9.76 -28.17 37.90
C GLN A 42 8.81 -29.38 37.86
N ASN A 43 9.02 -30.36 38.75
CA ASN A 43 8.13 -31.51 38.88
C ASN A 43 6.74 -31.10 39.38
N ASP A 44 6.66 -30.25 40.41
CA ASP A 44 5.38 -29.79 40.95
C ASP A 44 4.63 -28.91 39.93
N PHE A 45 5.36 -28.06 39.19
CA PHE A 45 4.80 -27.22 38.13
C PHE A 45 4.28 -28.05 36.95
N ALA A 46 4.95 -29.13 36.58
CA ALA A 46 4.46 -30.05 35.54
C ALA A 46 3.15 -30.75 35.97
N ASN A 47 2.93 -30.95 37.27
CA ASN A 47 1.73 -31.59 37.81
C ASN A 47 0.57 -30.60 38.06
N ASP A 48 0.85 -29.47 38.70
CA ASP A 48 -0.11 -28.41 39.00
C ASP A 48 0.57 -27.02 38.91
N PRO A 49 0.60 -26.42 37.70
CA PRO A 49 1.24 -25.13 37.46
C PRO A 49 0.75 -24.02 38.39
N LEU A 50 -0.54 -24.03 38.74
CA LEU A 50 -1.18 -23.00 39.54
C LEU A 50 -0.75 -23.07 41.00
N VAL A 51 -0.80 -24.27 41.60
CA VAL A 51 -0.42 -24.49 42.99
C VAL A 51 1.09 -24.32 43.17
N ALA A 52 1.90 -24.83 42.25
CA ALA A 52 3.35 -24.67 42.29
C ALA A 52 3.75 -23.18 42.23
N ALA A 53 3.20 -22.42 41.29
CA ALA A 53 3.47 -20.97 41.17
C ALA A 53 2.99 -20.19 42.41
N GLN A 54 1.88 -20.59 43.02
CA GLN A 54 1.35 -19.96 44.23
C GLN A 54 2.23 -20.23 45.46
N ASN A 55 2.69 -21.47 45.64
CA ASN A 55 3.46 -21.88 46.82
C ASN A 55 4.94 -21.48 46.71
N HIS A 56 5.47 -21.41 45.49
CA HIS A 56 6.91 -21.23 45.21
C HIS A 56 7.11 -20.13 44.13
N PRO A 57 6.74 -18.88 44.42
CA PRO A 57 6.75 -17.80 43.42
C PRO A 57 8.17 -17.43 42.95
N GLN A 58 9.21 -17.62 43.77
CA GLN A 58 10.59 -17.30 43.36
C GLN A 58 11.11 -18.30 42.33
N GLU A 59 10.84 -19.59 42.56
CA GLU A 59 11.18 -20.68 41.66
C GLU A 59 10.37 -20.55 40.37
N TYR A 60 9.10 -20.17 40.45
CA TYR A 60 8.29 -19.86 39.27
C TYR A 60 8.84 -18.69 38.46
N MET A 61 9.29 -17.61 39.11
CA MET A 61 9.95 -16.50 38.41
C MET A 61 11.21 -16.94 37.69
N ARG A 62 12.01 -17.82 38.29
CA ARG A 62 13.17 -18.41 37.63
C ARG A 62 12.76 -19.24 36.41
N TYR A 63 11.71 -20.05 36.55
CA TYR A 63 11.18 -20.89 35.48
C TYR A 63 10.71 -20.11 34.26
N ILE A 64 9.90 -19.07 34.45
CA ILE A 64 9.39 -18.26 33.34
C ILE A 64 10.45 -17.32 32.74
N LYS A 65 11.53 -17.04 33.48
CA LYS A 65 12.71 -16.35 32.93
C LYS A 65 13.41 -17.20 31.88
N GLU A 66 13.56 -18.48 32.18
CA GLU A 66 14.17 -19.47 31.29
C GLU A 66 13.19 -19.88 30.17
N ASN A 67 11.88 -19.84 30.42
CA ASN A 67 10.82 -20.30 29.52
C ASN A 67 9.62 -19.33 29.45
N PRO A 68 9.75 -18.14 28.87
CA PRO A 68 8.69 -17.12 28.87
C PRO A 68 7.40 -17.60 28.18
N GLN A 69 7.50 -18.49 27.19
CA GLN A 69 6.35 -19.05 26.46
C GLN A 69 5.45 -19.94 27.33
N ALA A 70 5.97 -20.52 28.43
CA ALA A 70 5.18 -21.35 29.34
C ALA A 70 4.04 -20.56 30.01
N VAL A 71 4.14 -19.22 30.04
CA VAL A 71 3.06 -18.34 30.52
C VAL A 71 1.86 -18.33 29.58
N ALA A 72 2.07 -18.49 28.27
CA ALA A 72 0.96 -18.56 27.32
C ALA A 72 0.11 -19.82 27.52
N GLU A 73 0.75 -20.92 27.93
CA GLU A 73 0.11 -22.19 28.25
C GLU A 73 -0.64 -22.16 29.58
N ASN A 74 -0.16 -21.37 30.56
CA ASN A 74 -0.68 -21.33 31.92
C ASN A 74 -0.85 -19.88 32.45
N PRO A 75 -1.69 -19.04 31.83
CA PRO A 75 -1.76 -17.62 32.17
C PRO A 75 -2.26 -17.35 33.60
N GLN A 76 -3.07 -18.24 34.18
CA GLN A 76 -3.57 -18.10 35.55
C GLN A 76 -2.47 -18.28 36.61
N ALA A 77 -1.50 -19.16 36.36
CA ALA A 77 -0.33 -19.33 37.24
C ALA A 77 0.48 -18.02 37.29
N TYR A 78 0.63 -17.37 36.13
CA TYR A 78 1.28 -16.07 36.02
C TYR A 78 0.51 -14.97 36.74
N GLU A 79 -0.80 -14.85 36.50
CA GLU A 79 -1.68 -13.89 37.18
C GLU A 79 -1.57 -13.99 38.71
N ASN A 80 -1.60 -15.21 39.25
CA ASN A 80 -1.51 -15.43 40.70
C ASN A 80 -0.16 -14.99 41.27
N ALA A 81 0.94 -15.22 40.53
CA ALA A 81 2.26 -14.80 40.97
C ALA A 81 2.40 -13.27 40.91
N VAL A 82 2.06 -12.63 39.79
CA VAL A 82 2.25 -11.18 39.61
C VAL A 82 1.27 -10.33 40.41
N ARG A 83 0.11 -10.87 40.81
CA ARG A 83 -0.82 -10.22 41.75
C ARG A 83 -0.19 -9.96 43.12
N GLN A 84 0.81 -10.75 43.50
CA GLN A 84 1.49 -10.59 44.79
C GLN A 84 2.45 -9.39 44.77
N ASP A 85 3.17 -9.17 43.67
CA ASP A 85 4.19 -8.13 43.57
C ASP A 85 4.54 -7.82 42.09
N VAL A 86 4.42 -6.55 41.69
CA VAL A 86 4.75 -6.08 40.33
C VAL A 86 6.23 -6.30 39.97
N LYS A 87 7.12 -6.43 40.96
CA LYS A 87 8.55 -6.71 40.72
C LYS A 87 8.77 -7.95 39.85
N TYR A 88 7.87 -8.91 39.94
CA TYR A 88 7.92 -10.17 39.19
C TYR A 88 7.74 -9.95 37.69
N ILE A 89 6.90 -8.98 37.31
CA ILE A 89 6.79 -8.54 35.91
C ILE A 89 8.08 -7.85 35.47
N ASN A 90 8.60 -6.94 36.29
CA ASN A 90 9.81 -6.17 35.96
C ASN A 90 11.05 -7.06 35.80
N GLN A 91 11.11 -8.19 36.52
CA GLN A 91 12.19 -9.18 36.41
C GLN A 91 12.06 -10.09 35.18
N ASN A 92 10.85 -10.22 34.61
CA ASN A 92 10.51 -11.20 33.56
C ASN A 92 9.64 -10.58 32.46
N LYS A 93 10.13 -9.53 31.79
CA LYS A 93 9.35 -8.76 30.81
C LYS A 93 8.90 -9.61 29.60
N ASP A 94 9.73 -10.53 29.13
CA ASP A 94 9.39 -11.44 28.03
C ASP A 94 8.22 -12.39 28.37
N ALA A 95 8.16 -12.84 29.63
CA ALA A 95 7.06 -13.63 30.14
C ALA A 95 5.76 -12.80 30.18
N PHE A 96 5.87 -11.50 30.51
CA PHE A 96 4.74 -10.57 30.44
C PHE A 96 4.28 -10.29 29.01
N LEU A 97 5.18 -10.19 28.02
CA LEU A 97 4.81 -10.09 26.60
C LEU A 97 3.95 -11.29 26.18
N SER A 98 4.40 -12.49 26.55
CA SER A 98 3.68 -13.74 26.29
C SER A 98 2.30 -13.76 26.99
N TYR A 99 2.23 -13.29 28.24
CA TYR A 99 0.96 -13.13 28.95
C TYR A 99 0.01 -12.14 28.28
N ALA A 100 0.48 -10.95 27.89
CA ALA A 100 -0.35 -9.93 27.24
C ALA A 100 -0.95 -10.46 25.93
N GLN A 101 -0.19 -11.27 25.19
CA GLN A 101 -0.65 -11.92 23.97
C GLN A 101 -1.84 -12.86 24.22
N THR A 102 -1.88 -13.59 25.36
CA THR A 102 -3.05 -14.40 25.75
C THR A 102 -4.31 -13.55 26.01
N LYS A 103 -4.13 -12.26 26.27
CA LYS A 103 -5.20 -11.28 26.42
C LYS A 103 -5.47 -10.52 25.12
N GLY A 104 -4.94 -10.96 23.97
CA GLY A 104 -5.16 -10.31 22.68
C GLY A 104 -4.50 -8.93 22.58
N VAL A 105 -3.39 -8.71 23.29
CA VAL A 105 -2.58 -7.49 23.20
C VAL A 105 -1.16 -7.87 22.82
N THR A 106 -0.65 -7.29 21.73
CA THR A 106 0.71 -7.56 21.26
C THR A 106 1.60 -6.36 21.55
N PHE A 107 2.63 -6.57 22.37
CA PHE A 107 3.72 -5.62 22.56
C PHE A 107 4.97 -6.12 21.83
N THR A 108 5.70 -5.23 21.16
CA THR A 108 6.98 -5.56 20.54
C THR A 108 8.14 -5.48 21.53
N SER A 109 8.07 -4.57 22.52
CA SER A 109 9.05 -4.49 23.60
C SER A 109 8.52 -3.79 24.85
N ILE A 110 9.07 -4.12 26.01
CA ILE A 110 8.85 -3.41 27.27
C ILE A 110 10.24 -3.15 27.87
N ASP A 111 10.72 -1.93 27.68
CA ASP A 111 12.01 -1.49 28.20
C ASP A 111 11.84 -0.86 29.60
N GLY A 112 10.74 -0.13 29.81
CA GLY A 112 10.39 0.50 31.09
C GLY A 112 9.94 -0.48 32.17
N ASP A 113 9.98 -0.05 33.43
CA ASP A 113 9.45 -0.82 34.57
C ASP A 113 7.99 -0.39 34.87
N PHE A 114 7.28 -1.21 35.64
CA PHE A 114 5.94 -0.94 36.15
C PHE A 114 5.94 -0.71 37.67
N THR A 115 5.04 0.14 38.16
CA THR A 115 4.78 0.38 39.58
C THR A 115 3.56 -0.39 40.10
N SER A 116 2.61 -0.71 39.23
CA SER A 116 1.46 -1.54 39.57
C SER A 116 0.91 -2.29 38.37
N PHE A 117 0.26 -3.43 38.63
CA PHE A 117 -0.48 -4.22 37.66
C PHE A 117 -1.72 -4.85 38.32
N ASP A 118 -2.90 -4.56 37.79
CA ASP A 118 -4.16 -5.17 38.20
C ASP A 118 -4.54 -6.28 37.22
N THR A 119 -4.40 -7.54 37.67
CA THR A 119 -4.74 -8.73 36.88
C THR A 119 -6.20 -8.80 36.44
N GLY A 120 -7.14 -8.20 37.19
CA GLY A 120 -8.56 -8.29 36.91
C GLY A 120 -9.00 -7.36 35.77
N THR A 121 -8.40 -6.19 35.70
CA THR A 121 -8.69 -5.19 34.66
C THR A 121 -7.63 -5.14 33.56
N GLY A 122 -6.48 -5.80 33.76
CA GLY A 122 -5.30 -5.65 32.91
C GLY A 122 -4.67 -4.26 32.99
N ARG A 123 -4.98 -3.47 34.03
CA ARG A 123 -4.48 -2.09 34.18
C ARG A 123 -3.03 -2.09 34.67
N ILE A 124 -2.19 -1.34 33.98
CA ILE A 124 -0.75 -1.20 34.21
C ILE A 124 -0.46 0.26 34.57
N GLU A 125 0.51 0.47 35.44
CA GLU A 125 1.10 1.79 35.71
C GLU A 125 2.61 1.72 35.55
N THR A 126 3.18 2.59 34.74
CA THR A 126 4.61 2.61 34.43
C THR A 126 5.41 3.38 35.48
N LYS A 127 6.60 2.89 35.81
CA LYS A 127 7.61 3.65 36.56
C LYS A 127 8.21 4.73 35.66
N VAL A 128 8.33 5.93 36.20
CA VAL A 128 8.87 7.10 35.50
C VAL A 128 9.94 7.81 36.33
N PRO A 129 10.80 8.65 35.72
CA PRO A 129 11.72 9.50 36.45
C PRO A 129 11.00 10.43 37.45
N SER A 130 11.71 10.82 38.52
CA SER A 130 11.16 11.71 39.55
C SER A 130 10.61 13.00 38.96
N GLY A 131 9.42 13.42 39.41
CA GLY A 131 8.74 14.62 38.94
C GLY A 131 7.90 14.43 37.67
N GLN A 132 7.91 13.25 37.04
CA GLN A 132 7.05 12.94 35.91
C GLN A 132 5.81 12.16 36.35
N LYS A 133 4.71 12.28 35.59
CA LYS A 133 3.50 11.49 35.82
C LYS A 133 3.63 10.11 35.15
N PRO A 134 3.26 9.01 35.83
CA PRO A 134 3.28 7.69 35.25
C PRO A 134 2.24 7.56 34.13
N THR A 135 2.51 6.68 33.16
CA THR A 135 1.52 6.26 32.17
C THR A 135 0.69 5.13 32.76
N SER A 136 -0.63 5.28 32.75
CA SER A 136 -1.55 4.25 33.24
C SER A 136 -2.53 3.86 32.16
N PHE A 137 -2.54 2.58 31.78
CA PHE A 137 -3.39 2.05 30.71
C PHE A 137 -3.84 0.60 30.96
N SER A 138 -4.90 0.14 30.29
CA SER A 138 -5.39 -1.25 30.34
C SER A 138 -5.22 -2.00 29.02
N PHE A 139 -5.42 -3.32 29.05
CA PHE A 139 -5.45 -4.12 27.83
C PHE A 139 -6.63 -3.77 26.90
N ASP A 140 -7.80 -3.41 27.45
CA ASP A 140 -8.93 -2.92 26.66
C ASP A 140 -8.60 -1.63 25.91
N GLU A 141 -7.87 -0.72 26.56
CA GLU A 141 -7.42 0.54 25.96
C GLU A 141 -6.45 0.27 24.80
N ILE A 142 -5.51 -0.66 24.96
CA ILE A 142 -4.58 -1.03 23.87
C ILE A 142 -5.31 -1.67 22.70
N ARG A 143 -6.23 -2.61 22.94
CA ARG A 143 -7.04 -3.20 21.85
C ARG A 143 -7.84 -2.14 21.12
N THR A 144 -8.36 -1.14 21.83
CA THR A 144 -9.06 -0.02 21.20
C THR A 144 -8.12 0.83 20.33
N LEU A 145 -6.88 1.06 20.78
CA LEU A 145 -5.87 1.73 19.96
C LEU A 145 -5.51 0.93 18.72
N ASP A 146 -5.44 -0.40 18.82
CA ASP A 146 -5.18 -1.30 17.70
C ASP A 146 -6.28 -1.20 16.63
N LEU A 147 -7.54 -1.25 17.06
CA LEU A 147 -8.70 -1.03 16.18
C LEU A 147 -8.72 0.35 15.51
N ASN A 148 -8.10 1.35 16.15
CA ASN A 148 -7.97 2.71 15.60
C ASN A 148 -6.77 2.89 14.66
N GLY A 149 -6.08 1.80 14.30
CA GLY A 149 -4.95 1.78 13.36
C GLY A 149 -3.57 1.84 14.03
N GLY A 150 -3.50 1.63 15.34
CA GLY A 150 -2.23 1.53 16.06
C GLY A 150 -1.63 0.12 16.00
N ASN A 151 -0.34 -0.03 15.76
CA ASN A 151 0.37 -1.31 15.86
C ASN A 151 1.74 -1.13 16.53
N ASN A 152 2.49 -2.21 16.74
CA ASN A 152 3.85 -2.17 17.32
C ASN A 152 3.94 -1.48 18.71
N PHE A 153 3.06 -1.85 19.64
CA PHE A 153 3.03 -1.27 20.99
C PHE A 153 4.30 -1.56 21.80
N ARG A 154 4.82 -0.55 22.48
CA ARG A 154 6.05 -0.63 23.28
C ARG A 154 5.94 0.21 24.54
N VAL A 155 6.62 -0.17 25.61
CA VAL A 155 6.79 0.68 26.80
C VAL A 155 8.26 1.04 26.94
N ASN A 156 8.63 2.30 26.72
CA ASN A 156 10.04 2.69 26.75
C ASN A 156 10.58 2.93 28.17
N ASN A 157 11.89 3.16 28.30
CA ASN A 157 12.57 3.42 29.59
C ASN A 157 12.07 4.67 30.35
N ASN A 158 11.33 5.56 29.70
CA ASN A 158 10.71 6.73 30.33
C ASN A 158 9.26 6.46 30.76
N GLY A 159 8.83 5.20 30.71
CA GLY A 159 7.48 4.76 31.02
C GLY A 159 6.42 5.25 30.03
N GLU A 160 6.78 5.59 28.78
CA GLU A 160 5.80 6.02 27.77
C GLU A 160 5.28 4.81 26.99
N LEU A 161 3.96 4.78 26.71
CA LEU A 161 3.37 3.85 25.75
C LEU A 161 3.58 4.39 24.33
N THR A 162 4.32 3.67 23.51
CA THR A 162 4.62 4.05 22.13
C THR A 162 4.03 3.06 21.15
N TYR A 163 3.48 3.52 20.03
CA TYR A 163 2.96 2.66 18.97
C TYR A 163 3.05 3.38 17.62
N ASP A 164 2.95 2.62 16.55
CA ASP A 164 2.98 3.07 15.17
C ASP A 164 1.53 3.25 14.70
N LEU A 165 1.13 4.44 14.25
CA LEU A 165 -0.21 4.73 13.74
C LEU A 165 -0.16 4.82 12.22
N GLU A 166 -0.84 3.90 11.54
CA GLU A 166 -0.91 3.91 10.08
C GLU A 166 -1.99 4.87 9.59
N ASN A 167 -1.60 6.00 9.00
CA ASN A 167 -2.50 7.04 8.51
C ASN A 167 -2.20 7.35 7.03
N ARG A 168 -3.16 7.09 6.12
CA ARG A 168 -3.00 7.30 4.67
C ARG A 168 -1.72 6.68 4.09
N GLY A 169 -1.42 5.43 4.47
CA GLY A 169 -0.22 4.70 4.02
C GLY A 169 1.10 5.22 4.60
N ASN A 170 1.08 6.18 5.53
CA ASN A 170 2.25 6.61 6.29
C ASN A 170 2.17 6.08 7.72
N VAL A 171 3.29 5.61 8.25
CA VAL A 171 3.41 5.22 9.66
C VAL A 171 3.91 6.40 10.47
N GLU A 172 3.16 6.84 11.48
CA GLU A 172 3.54 7.90 12.40
C GLU A 172 3.68 7.35 13.82
N LYS A 173 4.80 7.65 14.50
CA LYS A 173 5.03 7.21 15.88
C LYS A 173 4.23 8.03 16.87
N VAL A 174 3.37 7.38 17.65
CA VAL A 174 2.62 7.98 18.76
C VAL A 174 3.28 7.59 20.08
N LYS A 175 3.47 8.56 20.98
CA LYS A 175 3.97 8.36 22.34
C LYS A 175 3.00 8.97 23.34
N LEU A 176 2.55 8.19 24.31
CA LEU A 176 1.57 8.58 25.31
C LEU A 176 2.19 8.53 26.71
N ARG A 177 1.91 9.56 27.50
CA ARG A 177 2.16 9.63 28.94
C ARG A 177 0.93 10.15 29.67
N GLY A 178 0.67 9.68 30.88
CA GLY A 178 -0.48 10.08 31.70
C GLY A 178 -1.54 8.98 31.80
N LYS A 179 -2.73 9.34 32.25
CA LYS A 179 -3.81 8.38 32.48
C LYS A 179 -4.66 8.22 31.22
N LEU A 180 -4.75 7.00 30.70
CA LEU A 180 -5.71 6.62 29.66
C LEU A 180 -7.05 6.24 30.31
N GLU A 181 -8.12 6.67 29.66
CA GLU A 181 -9.51 6.38 30.02
C GLU A 181 -10.29 6.05 28.75
N THR A 182 -11.07 4.96 28.78
CA THR A 182 -12.04 4.67 27.71
C THR A 182 -13.36 5.37 27.98
N LYS A 183 -13.96 5.98 26.95
CA LYS A 183 -15.35 6.44 26.99
C LYS A 183 -16.14 5.77 25.87
N VAL A 184 -17.15 4.99 26.26
CA VAL A 184 -18.12 4.43 25.31
C VAL A 184 -19.05 5.54 24.87
N ASN A 185 -19.05 5.86 23.57
CA ASN A 185 -20.08 6.73 22.99
C ASN A 185 -21.01 5.87 22.14
N VAL A 186 -22.25 5.78 22.61
CA VAL A 186 -23.36 5.24 21.83
C VAL A 186 -23.91 6.42 21.02
N GLN A 187 -23.66 6.45 19.70
CA GLN A 187 -24.33 7.41 18.83
C GLN A 187 -25.75 6.94 18.58
N GLU A 188 -26.75 7.81 18.78
CA GLU A 188 -28.18 7.47 18.72
C GLU A 188 -28.68 7.08 17.32
N SER A 189 -27.88 7.26 16.26
CA SER A 189 -28.33 7.15 14.88
C SER A 189 -27.72 6.00 14.07
N LEU A 190 -26.74 5.26 14.62
CA LEU A 190 -26.10 4.11 13.97
C LEU A 190 -25.74 3.08 15.04
N SER A 191 -25.82 1.79 14.74
CA SER A 191 -25.42 0.68 15.62
C SER A 191 -23.93 0.65 16.00
N ASP A 192 -23.18 1.71 15.72
CA ASP A 192 -21.74 1.81 15.87
C ASP A 192 -21.42 2.35 17.27
N THR A 193 -21.20 1.43 18.20
CA THR A 193 -20.62 1.77 19.50
C THR A 193 -19.13 2.09 19.29
N THR A 194 -18.75 3.36 19.48
CA THR A 194 -17.35 3.78 19.43
C THR A 194 -16.77 3.84 20.83
N ILE A 195 -15.55 3.32 21.01
CA ILE A 195 -14.79 3.44 22.25
C ILE A 195 -13.69 4.47 22.02
N ASP A 196 -13.78 5.59 22.71
CA ASP A 196 -12.76 6.63 22.66
C ASP A 196 -11.66 6.35 23.69
N VAL A 197 -10.40 6.49 23.31
CA VAL A 197 -9.28 6.52 24.25
C VAL A 197 -8.89 7.97 24.52
N ILE A 198 -9.02 8.39 25.78
CA ILE A 198 -8.77 9.76 26.24
C ILE A 198 -7.54 9.76 27.15
N VAL A 199 -6.56 10.59 26.82
CA VAL A 199 -5.40 10.88 27.66
C VAL A 199 -5.73 12.08 28.54
N THR A 200 -5.51 11.93 29.84
CA THR A 200 -5.69 12.98 30.85
C THR A 200 -4.38 13.18 31.61
N ASP A 201 -4.11 14.42 32.01
CA ASP A 201 -3.01 14.74 32.93
C ASP A 201 -1.64 14.20 32.47
N GLY A 202 -1.26 14.49 31.23
CA GLY A 202 -0.26 13.71 30.51
C GLY A 202 0.43 14.42 29.36
N LYS A 203 1.06 13.64 28.48
CA LYS A 203 1.71 14.11 27.26
C LYS A 203 1.31 13.22 26.09
N VAL A 204 1.01 13.82 24.94
CA VAL A 204 0.83 13.11 23.67
C VAL A 204 1.87 13.62 22.69
N SER A 205 2.66 12.72 22.12
CA SER A 205 3.64 13.07 21.07
C SER A 205 3.34 12.30 19.80
N ILE A 206 3.26 12.97 18.65
CA ILE A 206 2.91 12.33 17.36
C ILE A 206 3.91 12.74 16.29
N GLY A 207 4.52 11.73 15.67
CA GLY A 207 5.32 11.82 14.46
C GLY A 207 6.82 11.63 14.63
N GLU A 208 7.55 11.74 13.51
CA GLU A 208 9.00 11.50 13.45
C GLU A 208 9.86 12.77 13.53
N PRO A 209 11.10 12.69 14.07
CA PRO A 209 12.01 13.84 14.13
C PRO A 209 12.26 14.51 12.78
N SER A 210 12.39 13.71 11.71
CA SER A 210 12.67 14.17 10.34
C SER A 210 11.53 14.98 9.73
N ARG A 211 10.30 14.75 10.19
CA ARG A 211 9.07 15.40 9.68
C ARG A 211 8.45 16.35 10.71
N GLY A 212 9.06 16.48 11.88
CA GLY A 212 8.61 17.25 13.03
C GLY A 212 7.62 16.49 13.92
N ILE A 213 7.70 16.75 15.23
CA ILE A 213 6.95 16.05 16.28
C ILE A 213 5.92 17.00 16.89
N LEU A 214 4.63 16.62 16.82
CA LEU A 214 3.57 17.26 17.60
C LEU A 214 3.78 16.87 19.06
N ASN A 215 3.98 17.82 19.95
CA ASN A 215 4.07 17.58 21.39
C ASN A 215 2.93 18.33 22.08
N LEU A 216 2.09 17.59 22.80
CA LEU A 216 0.96 18.12 23.56
C LEU A 216 1.20 17.85 25.04
N GLU A 217 1.29 18.90 25.85
CA GLU A 217 1.31 18.77 27.31
C GLU A 217 -0.08 19.09 27.87
N LEU A 218 -0.65 18.12 28.60
CA LEU A 218 -2.01 18.19 29.13
C LEU A 218 -1.94 18.46 30.64
N THR A 219 -2.24 19.70 31.02
CA THR A 219 -2.31 20.17 32.41
C THR A 219 -3.65 20.86 32.67
N GLY A 220 -3.99 21.16 33.93
CA GLY A 220 -5.23 21.89 34.24
C GLY A 220 -6.51 21.18 33.81
N GLY A 221 -6.56 19.83 33.90
CA GLY A 221 -7.73 19.05 33.49
C GLY A 221 -8.01 19.00 31.98
N ASN A 222 -7.06 19.47 31.16
CA ASN A 222 -7.11 19.33 29.71
C ASN A 222 -7.02 17.86 29.29
N THR A 223 -7.67 17.52 28.17
CA THR A 223 -7.76 16.13 27.70
C THR A 223 -7.41 16.02 26.22
N ALA A 224 -6.87 14.89 25.80
CA ALA A 224 -6.63 14.57 24.39
C ALA A 224 -7.27 13.22 24.05
N LYS A 225 -8.24 13.22 23.14
CA LYS A 225 -8.87 12.02 22.58
C LYS A 225 -8.08 11.56 21.36
N LEU A 226 -7.65 10.31 21.33
CA LEU A 226 -7.00 9.71 20.16
C LEU A 226 -8.07 9.34 19.13
N LEU A 227 -7.82 9.67 17.88
CA LEU A 227 -8.77 9.47 16.79
C LEU A 227 -8.33 8.31 15.89
N PRO A 228 -9.28 7.65 15.19
CA PRO A 228 -8.93 6.65 14.19
C PRO A 228 -8.15 7.27 13.03
N ALA A 229 -7.24 6.48 12.47
CA ALA A 229 -6.52 6.83 11.26
C ALA A 229 -7.44 7.21 10.09
N CYS A 230 -7.03 8.19 9.30
CA CYS A 230 -7.77 8.57 8.10
C CYS A 230 -7.52 7.56 6.97
N LYS A 231 -8.59 6.96 6.47
CA LYS A 231 -8.53 6.17 5.23
C LYS A 231 -8.51 7.09 4.01
N ASN A 232 -9.32 8.16 4.02
CA ASN A 232 -9.41 9.14 2.92
C ASN A 232 -9.30 10.60 3.41
N TYR A 233 -9.05 11.54 2.49
CA TYR A 233 -8.98 12.99 2.81
C TYR A 233 -10.31 13.61 3.22
N GLY A 234 -11.43 13.04 2.77
CA GLY A 234 -12.77 13.56 3.03
C GLY A 234 -13.42 13.11 4.33
N ASP A 235 -12.82 12.15 5.06
CA ASP A 235 -13.48 11.51 6.20
C ASP A 235 -13.63 12.51 7.37
N LYS A 236 -14.86 13.00 7.60
CA LYS A 236 -15.15 14.05 8.60
C LYS A 236 -14.80 13.66 10.04
N ASN A 237 -14.66 12.37 10.35
CA ASN A 237 -14.48 11.85 11.71
C ASN A 237 -13.09 11.25 12.01
N CYS A 238 -12.10 11.43 11.14
CA CYS A 238 -10.74 10.91 11.34
C CYS A 238 -9.73 12.02 11.66
N GLY A 239 -8.62 11.67 12.33
CA GLY A 239 -7.52 12.59 12.63
C GLY A 239 -6.45 11.93 13.50
N PHE A 240 -5.48 12.70 13.98
CA PHE A 240 -4.50 12.19 14.95
C PHE A 240 -5.03 12.29 16.38
N VAL A 241 -5.51 13.47 16.76
CA VAL A 241 -5.89 13.76 18.14
C VAL A 241 -6.88 14.92 18.22
N GLU A 242 -7.93 14.78 19.03
CA GLU A 242 -8.82 15.87 19.45
C GLU A 242 -8.39 16.35 20.84
N VAL A 243 -7.93 17.60 20.94
CA VAL A 243 -7.61 18.24 22.21
C VAL A 243 -8.80 19.04 22.73
N ASN A 244 -8.99 19.07 24.05
CA ASN A 244 -10.03 19.86 24.71
C ASN A 244 -9.44 20.63 25.89
N VAL A 245 -9.56 21.95 25.84
CA VAL A 245 -9.14 22.90 26.87
C VAL A 245 -10.32 23.18 27.80
N LYS A 246 -10.33 22.56 28.99
CA LYS A 246 -11.43 22.65 29.96
C LYS A 246 -11.29 23.81 30.96
N GLN A 247 -10.09 24.38 31.10
CA GLN A 247 -9.77 25.49 32.02
C GLN A 247 -9.03 26.61 31.26
N ASP A 248 -8.75 27.75 31.89
CA ASP A 248 -7.93 28.84 31.32
C ASP A 248 -6.44 28.49 31.20
N THR A 249 -6.11 27.20 30.99
CA THR A 249 -4.74 26.71 30.79
C THR A 249 -4.57 26.37 29.30
N PRO A 250 -3.94 27.24 28.50
CA PRO A 250 -3.79 27.01 27.08
C PRO A 250 -2.92 25.78 26.77
N ILE A 251 -3.23 25.08 25.68
CA ILE A 251 -2.44 23.94 25.20
C ILE A 251 -1.63 24.40 23.98
N PRO A 252 -0.28 24.40 24.05
CA PRO A 252 0.54 24.49 22.86
C PRO A 252 0.22 23.31 21.95
N ILE A 253 -0.16 23.60 20.72
CA ILE A 253 -0.42 22.61 19.67
C ILE A 253 0.51 22.91 18.49
N TRP A 254 0.51 22.06 17.47
CA TRP A 254 1.36 22.29 16.31
C TRP A 254 1.09 23.67 15.70
N ARG A 255 2.15 24.50 15.68
CA ARG A 255 2.12 25.88 15.16
C ARG A 255 1.07 26.78 15.82
N GLY A 256 0.82 26.65 17.12
CA GLY A 256 0.04 27.66 17.84
C GLY A 256 -0.33 27.23 19.25
N VAL A 257 -1.35 27.87 19.81
CA VAL A 257 -1.83 27.64 21.16
C VAL A 257 -3.36 27.62 21.15
N LEU A 258 -3.96 26.50 21.54
CA LEU A 258 -5.39 26.44 21.81
C LEU A 258 -5.66 27.07 23.18
N LEU A 259 -6.32 28.22 23.18
CA LEU A 259 -6.60 29.02 24.37
C LEU A 259 -7.86 28.54 25.11
N LYS A 260 -8.87 28.06 24.37
CA LYS A 260 -10.16 27.58 24.90
C LYS A 260 -10.83 26.64 23.89
N GLY A 261 -11.66 25.71 24.36
CA GLY A 261 -12.53 24.88 23.51
C GLY A 261 -11.85 23.60 23.03
N LYS A 262 -12.27 23.08 21.88
CA LYS A 262 -11.74 21.84 21.31
C LYS A 262 -11.11 22.04 19.94
N ALA A 263 -10.08 21.27 19.64
CA ALA A 263 -9.51 21.21 18.30
C ALA A 263 -9.12 19.80 17.90
N THR A 264 -9.42 19.42 16.66
CA THR A 264 -8.95 18.17 16.04
C THR A 264 -7.74 18.45 15.17
N ILE A 265 -6.61 17.83 15.47
CA ILE A 265 -5.41 17.87 14.66
C ILE A 265 -5.49 16.70 13.68
N ARG A 266 -5.74 16.98 12.40
CA ARG A 266 -5.91 15.94 11.38
C ARG A 266 -4.59 15.50 10.78
N ASP A 267 -3.74 16.47 10.48
CA ASP A 267 -2.38 16.28 10.03
C ASP A 267 -1.48 17.43 10.49
N ARG A 268 -0.20 17.42 10.07
CA ARG A 268 0.76 18.49 10.41
C ARG A 268 0.41 19.86 9.81
N GLY A 269 -0.49 19.91 8.83
CA GLY A 269 -0.88 21.11 8.11
C GLY A 269 -2.28 21.62 8.42
N SER A 270 -3.10 20.84 9.16
CA SER A 270 -4.52 21.12 9.33
C SER A 270 -5.04 20.90 10.75
N ILE A 271 -5.88 21.84 11.17
CA ILE A 271 -6.56 21.82 12.46
C ILE A 271 -8.03 22.21 12.28
N ASP A 272 -8.92 21.40 12.84
CA ASP A 272 -10.34 21.71 12.91
C ASP A 272 -10.65 22.26 14.32
N LEU A 273 -10.96 23.55 14.43
CA LEU A 273 -11.45 24.16 15.66
C LEU A 273 -12.95 23.92 15.79
N HIS A 274 -13.41 23.46 16.96
CA HIS A 274 -14.83 23.18 17.21
C HIS A 274 -15.51 24.37 17.91
N GLY A 275 -16.84 24.35 18.05
CA GLY A 275 -17.61 25.46 18.60
C GLY A 275 -17.05 26.10 19.89
N GLU A 276 -17.08 27.42 19.95
CA GLU A 276 -16.50 28.30 20.99
C GLU A 276 -14.99 28.21 21.19
N SER A 277 -14.25 27.60 20.26
CA SER A 277 -12.80 27.48 20.41
C SER A 277 -12.08 28.79 20.12
N ARG A 278 -11.01 29.03 20.88
CA ARG A 278 -10.11 30.16 20.72
C ARG A 278 -8.71 29.64 20.49
N TYR A 279 -8.06 30.06 19.42
CA TYR A 279 -6.74 29.62 19.00
C TYR A 279 -5.84 30.81 18.73
N GLN A 280 -4.55 30.69 19.04
CA GLN A 280 -3.55 31.70 18.77
C GLN A 280 -2.41 31.10 17.94
N THR A 281 -2.15 31.69 16.79
CA THR A 281 -1.07 31.30 15.87
C THR A 281 0.32 31.68 16.43
N PRO A 282 1.45 31.20 15.88
CA PRO A 282 2.79 31.48 16.41
C PRO A 282 3.16 32.96 16.33
N ILE A 283 2.57 33.67 15.36
CA ILE A 283 2.77 35.11 15.13
C ILE A 283 1.79 35.98 15.92
N GLY A 284 1.00 35.38 16.84
CA GLY A 284 0.14 36.11 17.76
C GLY A 284 -1.27 36.43 17.25
N THR A 285 -1.63 36.03 16.02
CA THR A 285 -3.02 36.16 15.52
C THR A 285 -3.96 35.29 16.35
N LYS A 286 -5.09 35.85 16.79
CA LYS A 286 -6.12 35.13 17.53
C LYS A 286 -7.29 34.79 16.62
N ILE A 287 -7.83 33.59 16.78
CA ILE A 287 -8.90 33.02 15.97
C ILE A 287 -9.97 32.50 16.93
N GLU A 288 -11.21 32.94 16.76
CA GLU A 288 -12.37 32.45 17.52
C GLU A 288 -13.41 31.90 16.54
N VAL A 289 -14.02 30.76 16.87
CA VAL A 289 -15.01 30.09 16.01
C VAL A 289 -16.26 29.74 16.80
N SER A 290 -17.45 29.83 16.17
CA SER A 290 -18.71 29.44 16.81
C SER A 290 -19.15 28.01 16.45
N LYS A 291 -18.63 27.44 15.37
CA LYS A 291 -18.85 26.06 14.91
C LYS A 291 -17.55 25.41 14.42
N LEU A 292 -17.63 24.19 13.89
CA LEU A 292 -16.48 23.47 13.33
C LEU A 292 -15.87 24.27 12.17
N THR A 293 -14.56 24.47 12.23
CA THR A 293 -13.81 25.30 11.29
C THR A 293 -12.46 24.68 11.03
N ARG A 294 -12.16 24.37 9.78
CA ARG A 294 -10.85 23.86 9.39
C ARG A 294 -9.93 25.01 9.04
N PHE A 295 -8.74 25.01 9.63
CA PHE A 295 -7.64 25.88 9.23
C PHE A 295 -6.59 25.00 8.56
N THR A 296 -6.19 25.40 7.36
CA THR A 296 -5.11 24.73 6.62
C THR A 296 -3.97 25.72 6.40
N ASN A 297 -2.75 25.22 6.53
CA ASN A 297 -1.48 25.91 6.29
C ASN A 297 -1.10 27.09 7.20
N PHE A 298 0.00 26.86 7.94
CA PHE A 298 0.96 27.84 8.43
C PHE A 298 2.35 27.47 7.86
N ASN A 299 2.50 27.49 6.53
CA ASN A 299 3.70 27.31 5.68
C ASN A 299 4.19 25.87 5.40
N ILE A 300 4.13 25.50 4.12
CA ILE A 300 4.94 24.45 3.50
C ILE A 300 6.24 25.12 3.04
N VAL A 301 7.40 24.67 3.54
CA VAL A 301 8.54 24.21 2.72
C VAL A 301 9.58 23.61 3.69
N SER A 302 9.70 22.28 3.72
CA SER A 302 10.98 21.57 3.66
C SER A 302 10.73 20.09 3.35
N GLY A 303 11.27 19.60 2.24
CA GLY A 303 11.28 18.18 1.90
C GLY A 303 11.40 17.93 0.41
N THR A 304 12.64 17.80 -0.08
CA THR A 304 12.96 17.26 -1.41
C THR A 304 12.64 15.78 -1.45
N GLY A 305 11.51 15.40 -2.03
CA GLY A 305 11.17 14.01 -2.34
C GLY A 305 10.34 13.99 -3.62
N ARG A 306 10.74 13.15 -4.59
CA ARG A 306 10.15 13.06 -5.93
C ARG A 306 8.76 12.40 -5.97
N ASP A 307 8.14 12.12 -4.82
CA ASP A 307 6.97 11.22 -4.74
C ASP A 307 5.74 11.84 -4.05
N PHE A 308 5.46 13.13 -4.27
CA PHE A 308 4.12 13.66 -3.95
C PHE A 308 3.22 13.52 -5.17
N ASN A 309 2.40 12.47 -5.16
CA ASN A 309 1.27 12.29 -6.06
C ASN A 309 0.24 13.41 -5.77
N LEU A 310 0.23 14.45 -6.60
CA LEU A 310 -0.58 15.66 -6.46
C LEU A 310 -2.07 15.48 -6.79
N ASN A 311 -2.59 14.25 -6.68
CA ASN A 311 -4.01 13.96 -6.87
C ASN A 311 -4.91 14.51 -5.74
N ASP A 312 -4.36 15.03 -4.65
CA ASP A 312 -5.12 15.76 -3.62
C ASP A 312 -5.33 17.26 -3.95
N CYS A 313 -4.82 17.72 -5.09
CA CYS A 313 -5.10 19.06 -5.63
C CYS A 313 -6.05 19.05 -6.82
N LEU A 314 -6.63 17.91 -7.17
CA LEU A 314 -7.56 17.77 -8.28
C LEU A 314 -8.95 17.51 -7.74
N VAL A 315 -9.68 18.62 -7.55
CA VAL A 315 -11.08 18.85 -7.92
C VAL A 315 -11.55 20.06 -7.09
N GLU A 316 -11.94 21.11 -7.82
CA GLU A 316 -12.55 22.39 -7.41
C GLU A 316 -11.64 23.58 -7.03
N TYR A 317 -11.53 24.48 -8.02
CA TYR A 317 -11.43 25.93 -7.94
C TYR A 317 -10.57 26.52 -6.81
N SER A 318 -9.29 26.79 -7.11
CA SER A 318 -8.54 28.03 -6.84
C SER A 318 -7.05 27.82 -6.57
N CYS A 319 -6.26 27.92 -7.63
CA CYS A 319 -4.96 28.56 -7.50
C CYS A 319 -5.22 30.07 -7.44
N ILE A 320 -5.29 30.63 -6.23
CA ILE A 320 -4.60 31.91 -6.08
C ILE A 320 -3.14 31.49 -6.25
N GLN A 321 -2.60 31.63 -7.47
CA GLN A 321 -1.18 31.42 -7.71
C GLN A 321 -0.46 32.30 -6.69
N GLU A 322 0.21 31.66 -5.73
CA GLU A 322 1.41 32.23 -5.15
C GLU A 322 2.36 32.47 -6.34
N ALA A 323 2.35 33.68 -6.91
CA ALA A 323 3.37 34.15 -7.85
C ALA A 323 4.74 34.34 -7.15
N THR A 324 5.05 33.48 -6.18
CA THR A 324 6.37 33.22 -5.61
C THR A 324 6.42 31.73 -5.37
N SER A 325 6.50 31.02 -6.48
CA SER A 325 6.99 29.66 -6.52
C SER A 325 8.16 29.44 -5.54
N SER A 326 8.24 28.22 -5.06
CA SER A 326 9.38 27.53 -4.46
C SER A 326 10.78 27.89 -5.02
N TYR A 327 10.85 28.52 -6.20
CA TYR A 327 12.05 29.07 -6.81
C TYR A 327 12.72 30.20 -6.01
N THR A 328 11.95 31.01 -5.26
CA THR A 328 12.49 32.14 -4.47
C THR A 328 13.22 31.68 -3.21
N LYS A 329 12.76 30.61 -2.57
CA LYS A 329 13.39 30.02 -1.37
C LYS A 329 14.73 29.35 -1.68
N TRP A 330 14.93 28.91 -2.92
CA TRP A 330 16.21 28.40 -3.40
C TRP A 330 17.29 29.49 -3.47
N ARG A 331 16.90 30.78 -3.59
CA ARG A 331 17.84 31.93 -3.64
C ARG A 331 17.88 32.78 -2.37
N ASN A 332 16.86 32.71 -1.50
CA ASN A 332 16.85 33.48 -0.26
C ASN A 332 16.14 32.70 0.88
N PRO A 333 16.87 31.92 1.68
CA PRO A 333 16.30 31.08 2.73
C PRO A 333 15.70 31.86 3.92
N ASP A 334 15.93 33.18 4.00
CA ASP A 334 15.62 34.01 5.16
C ASP A 334 14.23 34.69 5.11
N VAL A 335 13.37 34.36 4.14
CA VAL A 335 12.00 34.93 4.06
C VAL A 335 10.96 33.91 4.53
N PRO A 336 10.42 34.03 5.76
CA PRO A 336 9.28 33.24 6.20
C PRO A 336 7.99 33.82 5.60
N GLU A 337 7.49 33.24 4.52
CA GLU A 337 6.22 33.68 3.93
C GLU A 337 5.03 33.04 4.64
N THR A 338 4.38 33.71 5.60
CA THR A 338 3.17 33.22 6.31
C THR A 338 1.88 33.48 5.53
N ASN A 339 1.21 32.43 5.07
CA ASN A 339 -0.14 32.49 4.50
C ASN A 339 -1.16 31.81 5.43
N LEU A 340 -2.39 32.32 5.50
CA LEU A 340 -3.47 31.74 6.30
C LEU A 340 -4.65 31.34 5.40
N LYS A 341 -5.02 30.06 5.41
CA LYS A 341 -6.22 29.57 4.72
C LYS A 341 -7.28 29.09 5.71
N VAL A 342 -8.47 29.64 5.58
CA VAL A 342 -9.63 29.39 6.45
C VAL A 342 -10.69 28.63 5.66
N ILE A 343 -11.21 27.55 6.22
CA ILE A 343 -12.27 26.69 5.67
C ILE A 343 -13.36 26.57 6.74
N ALA A 344 -14.58 27.05 6.46
CA ALA A 344 -15.63 27.19 7.47
C ALA A 344 -16.85 26.32 7.16
N GLU A 345 -17.42 25.66 8.17
CA GLU A 345 -18.77 25.09 8.01
C GLU A 345 -19.86 26.18 8.06
N ASP A 346 -21.03 25.79 7.56
CA ASP A 346 -22.29 26.53 7.52
C ASP A 346 -22.71 27.25 8.81
N GLY A 347 -23.10 28.52 8.69
CA GLY A 347 -23.65 29.34 9.80
C GLY A 347 -22.64 29.60 10.92
N ASN A 348 -21.35 29.48 10.62
CA ASN A 348 -20.25 29.74 11.53
C ASN A 348 -19.89 31.23 11.55
N GLN A 349 -19.52 31.74 12.72
CA GLN A 349 -18.94 33.06 12.89
C GLN A 349 -17.47 32.87 13.26
N ILE A 350 -16.58 33.21 12.32
CA ILE A 350 -15.15 33.16 12.53
C ILE A 350 -14.65 34.58 12.73
N LYS A 351 -14.01 34.82 13.87
CA LYS A 351 -13.33 36.07 14.16
C LYS A 351 -11.82 35.85 14.14
N ILE A 352 -11.14 36.54 13.23
CA ILE A 352 -9.68 36.51 13.12
C ILE A 352 -9.18 37.89 13.49
N ASP A 353 -8.39 38.00 14.56
CA ASP A 353 -7.65 39.20 14.97
C ASP A 353 -6.20 39.06 14.49
N ALA A 354 -5.99 39.44 13.24
CA ALA A 354 -4.69 39.38 12.57
C ALA A 354 -3.94 40.72 12.72
N GLN A 355 -2.65 40.64 13.04
CA GLN A 355 -1.77 41.81 12.96
C GLN A 355 -1.36 42.05 11.50
N ASP A 356 -1.42 43.29 11.04
CA ASP A 356 -0.98 43.67 9.70
C ASP A 356 0.52 43.34 9.50
N SER A 357 0.88 42.83 8.32
CA SER A 357 2.18 42.22 8.00
C SER A 357 2.48 40.88 8.68
N ALA A 358 1.60 40.38 9.56
CA ALA A 358 1.80 39.05 10.15
C ALA A 358 1.60 37.95 9.09
N TYR A 359 0.73 38.18 8.12
CA TYR A 359 0.58 37.33 6.94
C TYR A 359 0.94 38.09 5.68
N ARG A 360 1.45 37.36 4.69
CA ARG A 360 1.49 37.83 3.32
C ARG A 360 0.09 37.84 2.72
N SER A 361 -0.67 36.75 2.92
CA SER A 361 -2.06 36.68 2.49
C SER A 361 -2.97 35.98 3.50
N VAL A 362 -4.22 36.44 3.57
CA VAL A 362 -5.33 35.75 4.25
C VAL A 362 -6.37 35.36 3.21
N VAL A 363 -6.59 34.05 3.06
CA VAL A 363 -7.53 33.48 2.09
C VAL A 363 -8.66 32.75 2.81
N VAL A 364 -9.89 33.16 2.54
CA VAL A 364 -11.10 32.50 3.05
C VAL A 364 -11.67 31.60 1.95
N LYS A 365 -11.54 30.27 2.08
CA LYS A 365 -12.10 29.31 1.12
C LYS A 365 -13.27 28.57 1.77
N GLU A 366 -14.29 28.20 0.99
CA GLU A 366 -15.45 27.42 1.48
C GLU A 366 -16.21 28.18 2.59
N ILE A 367 -17.17 28.97 2.14
CA ILE A 367 -18.27 29.47 2.94
C ILE A 367 -19.47 28.73 2.36
N ASP A 368 -19.74 27.53 2.86
CA ASP A 368 -20.91 26.81 2.41
C ASP A 368 -22.16 27.60 2.83
N GLU A 369 -23.18 27.58 1.97
CA GLU A 369 -24.48 28.11 2.28
C GLU A 369 -25.19 27.05 3.11
N VAL A 370 -25.83 27.41 4.24
CA VAL A 370 -26.90 26.57 4.78
C VAL A 370 -27.98 26.59 3.72
N VAL A 371 -27.89 25.69 2.76
CA VAL A 371 -28.93 25.46 1.81
C VAL A 371 -29.98 24.74 2.63
N PRO A 372 -31.12 25.38 2.94
CA PRO A 372 -32.16 24.68 3.66
C PRO A 372 -32.44 23.38 2.93
N ARG A 373 -32.69 22.32 3.69
CA ARG A 373 -32.99 21.00 3.14
C ARG A 373 -34.22 20.46 3.82
N VAL A 374 -35.12 19.90 3.03
CA VAL A 374 -36.35 19.29 3.53
C VAL A 374 -36.25 17.80 3.30
N LEU A 375 -36.57 17.02 4.34
CA LEU A 375 -36.59 15.57 4.27
C LEU A 375 -37.60 15.13 3.20
N VAL A 376 -37.12 14.37 2.23
CA VAL A 376 -37.99 13.75 1.21
C VAL A 376 -38.54 12.44 1.74
N GLY A 377 -37.67 11.57 2.28
CA GLY A 377 -38.04 10.23 2.78
C GLY A 377 -36.81 9.37 3.06
N GLU A 378 -37.01 8.07 3.32
CA GLU A 378 -35.93 7.11 3.55
C GLU A 378 -35.76 6.19 2.34
N ILE A 379 -34.55 6.10 1.80
CA ILE A 379 -34.20 5.27 0.63
C ILE A 379 -33.10 4.30 1.04
N ASP A 380 -33.38 3.00 0.95
CA ASP A 380 -32.44 1.93 1.28
C ASP A 380 -31.85 2.06 2.71
N GLY A 381 -32.66 2.47 3.68
CA GLY A 381 -32.24 2.65 5.08
C GLY A 381 -31.63 4.02 5.39
N VAL A 382 -31.58 4.95 4.43
CA VAL A 382 -30.91 6.25 4.58
C VAL A 382 -31.87 7.38 4.27
N LYS A 383 -31.97 8.37 5.17
CA LYS A 383 -32.78 9.57 4.96
C LYS A 383 -32.21 10.40 3.81
N GLY A 384 -33.05 10.74 2.85
CA GLY A 384 -32.72 11.62 1.74
C GLY A 384 -33.48 12.94 1.81
N TYR A 385 -32.79 14.00 1.45
CA TYR A 385 -33.24 15.38 1.53
C TYR A 385 -33.17 16.04 0.15
N VAL A 386 -34.01 17.04 -0.08
CA VAL A 386 -33.85 17.97 -1.20
C VAL A 386 -33.48 19.34 -0.64
N ALA A 387 -32.38 19.88 -1.14
CA ALA A 387 -31.86 21.19 -0.79
C ALA A 387 -32.50 22.28 -1.66
N LYS A 388 -32.51 23.54 -1.18
CA LYS A 388 -33.09 24.71 -1.87
C LYS A 388 -32.55 24.95 -3.28
N ASN A 389 -31.29 24.63 -3.53
CA ASN A 389 -30.65 24.68 -4.85
C ASN A 389 -31.05 23.50 -5.76
N GLY A 390 -31.94 22.61 -5.30
CA GLY A 390 -32.43 21.43 -6.03
C GLY A 390 -31.54 20.19 -5.91
N TYR A 391 -30.44 20.26 -5.17
CA TYR A 391 -29.57 19.12 -4.92
C TYR A 391 -30.22 18.11 -3.98
N ILE A 392 -29.78 16.86 -4.10
CA ILE A 392 -30.22 15.74 -3.27
C ILE A 392 -29.08 15.35 -2.35
N GLU A 393 -29.41 15.20 -1.07
CA GLU A 393 -28.47 14.82 -0.03
C GLU A 393 -28.96 13.58 0.72
N PHE A 394 -28.04 12.82 1.28
CA PHE A 394 -28.33 11.66 2.14
C PHE A 394 -27.63 11.83 3.48
N ASP A 395 -28.24 11.36 4.57
CA ASP A 395 -27.69 11.50 5.93
C ASP A 395 -26.34 10.80 6.13
N ASP A 396 -26.02 9.80 5.31
CA ASP A 396 -24.72 9.12 5.33
C ASP A 396 -23.63 9.85 4.50
N GLY A 397 -23.99 10.95 3.84
CA GLY A 397 -23.10 11.74 2.98
C GLY A 397 -22.66 11.02 1.70
N GLN A 398 -23.18 9.82 1.39
CA GLN A 398 -22.75 9.05 0.22
C GLN A 398 -23.61 9.36 -1.00
N TRP A 399 -23.00 9.99 -2.00
CA TRP A 399 -23.62 10.17 -3.31
C TRP A 399 -23.60 8.85 -4.11
N ARG A 400 -24.78 8.31 -4.43
CA ARG A 400 -24.93 7.14 -5.31
C ARG A 400 -26.02 7.42 -6.34
N THR A 401 -25.67 7.40 -7.63
CA THR A 401 -26.57 7.67 -8.76
C THR A 401 -27.90 6.91 -8.68
N GLY A 402 -27.89 5.67 -8.18
CA GLY A 402 -29.11 4.88 -7.99
C GLY A 402 -30.06 5.37 -6.89
N ARG A 403 -29.55 5.95 -5.80
CA ARG A 403 -30.37 6.46 -4.69
C ARG A 403 -31.01 7.81 -5.03
N GLU A 404 -30.29 8.65 -5.77
CA GLU A 404 -30.81 9.95 -6.22
C GLU A 404 -32.09 9.79 -7.03
N ARG A 405 -32.09 8.88 -8.02
CA ARG A 405 -33.28 8.57 -8.82
C ARG A 405 -34.46 8.15 -7.95
N LYS A 406 -34.23 7.21 -7.03
CA LYS A 406 -35.28 6.74 -6.09
C LYS A 406 -35.83 7.88 -5.22
N LEU A 407 -34.97 8.83 -4.81
CA LEU A 407 -35.41 9.98 -4.03
C LEU A 407 -36.22 10.99 -4.87
N ARG A 408 -35.85 11.21 -6.14
CA ARG A 408 -36.64 12.04 -7.09
C ARG A 408 -38.02 11.44 -7.38
N GLU A 409 -38.11 10.11 -7.41
CA GLU A 409 -39.36 9.36 -7.61
C GLU A 409 -40.21 9.26 -6.32
N HIS A 410 -39.68 9.69 -5.17
CA HIS A 410 -40.39 9.60 -3.89
C HIS A 410 -41.62 10.54 -3.86
N PRO A 411 -42.79 10.11 -3.35
CA PRO A 411 -44.03 10.90 -3.40
C PRO A 411 -43.93 12.31 -2.77
N ASN A 412 -43.05 12.47 -1.79
CA ASN A 412 -42.85 13.75 -1.09
C ASN A 412 -41.84 14.68 -1.79
N TYR A 413 -41.16 14.25 -2.85
CA TYR A 413 -40.06 15.01 -3.45
C TYR A 413 -40.50 16.41 -3.89
N GLU A 414 -41.60 16.52 -4.63
CA GLU A 414 -42.13 17.82 -5.07
C GLU A 414 -42.65 18.68 -3.91
N SER A 415 -43.21 18.08 -2.86
CA SER A 415 -43.63 18.82 -1.66
C SER A 415 -42.41 19.38 -0.92
N ALA A 416 -41.40 18.54 -0.70
CA ALA A 416 -40.15 18.93 -0.05
C ALA A 416 -39.39 19.98 -0.86
N ARG A 417 -39.40 19.86 -2.20
CA ARG A 417 -38.80 20.85 -3.13
C ARG A 417 -39.51 22.21 -3.05
N ASN A 418 -40.84 22.21 -2.99
CA ASN A 418 -41.63 23.43 -2.84
C ASN A 418 -41.49 24.04 -1.44
N GLU A 419 -41.38 23.22 -0.40
CA GLU A 419 -41.15 23.67 0.97
C GLU A 419 -39.77 24.31 1.10
N VAL A 420 -38.73 23.63 0.61
CA VAL A 420 -37.35 24.08 0.74
C VAL A 420 -37.09 25.39 -0.01
N SER A 421 -37.77 25.62 -1.13
CA SER A 421 -37.71 26.88 -1.90
C SER A 421 -38.18 28.11 -1.11
N LYS A 422 -39.02 27.92 -0.09
CA LYS A 422 -39.59 29.01 0.73
C LYS A 422 -38.72 29.34 1.94
N ILE A 423 -37.76 28.48 2.30
CA ILE A 423 -36.94 28.69 3.47
C ILE A 423 -35.90 29.78 3.13
N PRO A 424 -35.82 30.89 3.90
CA PRO A 424 -34.80 31.90 3.68
C PRO A 424 -33.42 31.27 3.87
N THR A 425 -32.48 31.64 3.01
CA THR A 425 -31.09 31.25 3.20
C THR A 425 -30.48 32.20 4.23
N GLU A 426 -29.93 31.68 5.32
CA GLU A 426 -29.00 32.46 6.14
C GLU A 426 -27.62 32.45 5.48
N GLU A 427 -27.12 33.62 5.09
CA GLU A 427 -25.77 33.74 4.53
C GLU A 427 -24.72 33.47 5.62
N THR A 428 -23.88 32.46 5.41
CA THR A 428 -22.67 32.26 6.20
C THR A 428 -21.72 33.47 6.02
N LYS A 429 -21.16 33.98 7.12
CA LYS A 429 -20.33 35.20 7.15
C LYS A 429 -19.02 34.97 7.89
N VAL A 430 -17.91 35.45 7.33
CA VAL A 430 -16.60 35.45 7.99
C VAL A 430 -16.21 36.89 8.35
N ASP A 431 -15.91 37.16 9.62
CA ASP A 431 -15.61 38.50 10.14
C ASP A 431 -14.11 38.66 10.45
N LEU A 432 -13.37 39.23 9.51
CA LEU A 432 -11.94 39.47 9.63
C LEU A 432 -11.68 40.87 10.20
N ASN A 433 -11.03 40.92 11.36
CA ASN A 433 -10.60 42.17 11.99
C ASN A 433 -9.07 42.25 11.93
N ILE A 434 -8.55 43.30 11.30
CA ILE A 434 -7.12 43.50 11.11
C ILE A 434 -6.67 44.69 11.92
N LYS A 435 -5.70 44.48 12.80
CA LYS A 435 -5.03 45.55 13.55
C LYS A 435 -3.76 45.97 12.81
N LYS A 436 -3.73 47.22 12.36
CA LYS A 436 -2.59 47.80 11.65
C LYS A 436 -1.44 48.16 12.58
N GLN A 437 -0.25 48.38 12.00
CA GLN A 437 0.93 48.83 12.75
C GLN A 437 0.72 50.15 13.49
N ASP A 438 -0.14 51.04 12.97
CA ASP A 438 -0.50 52.32 13.60
C ASP A 438 -1.53 52.18 14.74
N GLY A 439 -1.97 50.96 15.05
CA GLY A 439 -2.97 50.66 16.07
C GLY A 439 -4.42 50.81 15.61
N SER A 440 -4.67 51.31 14.39
CA SER A 440 -6.01 51.35 13.81
C SER A 440 -6.51 49.97 13.40
N THR A 441 -7.82 49.79 13.29
CA THR A 441 -8.43 48.53 12.87
C THR A 441 -9.20 48.67 11.57
N ALA A 442 -9.16 47.62 10.74
CA ALA A 442 -10.01 47.43 9.58
C ALA A 442 -10.84 46.17 9.77
N ARG A 443 -12.15 46.22 9.51
CA ARG A 443 -13.05 45.07 9.61
C ARG A 443 -13.56 44.71 8.22
N ILE A 444 -13.49 43.44 7.83
CA ILE A 444 -13.96 42.93 6.54
C ILE A 444 -14.87 41.74 6.82
N VAL A 445 -16.13 41.85 6.41
CA VAL A 445 -17.12 40.77 6.54
C VAL A 445 -17.31 40.12 5.19
N PHE A 446 -16.82 38.89 5.01
CA PHE A 446 -17.04 38.10 3.79
C PHE A 446 -18.43 37.44 3.82
N SER A 447 -19.13 37.48 2.70
CA SER A 447 -20.35 36.70 2.42
C SER A 447 -20.33 36.23 0.95
N ARG A 448 -21.33 35.43 0.54
CA ARG A 448 -21.46 34.89 -0.83
C ARG A 448 -21.45 35.97 -1.92
N ASP A 449 -22.00 37.15 -1.64
CA ASP A 449 -22.22 38.19 -2.65
C ASP A 449 -21.04 39.16 -2.74
N ARG A 450 -20.72 39.88 -1.65
CA ARG A 450 -19.60 40.83 -1.62
C ARG A 450 -19.07 41.01 -0.20
N PRO A 451 -17.74 41.08 -0.01
CA PRO A 451 -17.17 41.46 1.28
C PRO A 451 -17.50 42.93 1.59
N ILE A 452 -17.95 43.19 2.82
CA ILE A 452 -18.25 44.53 3.32
C ILE A 452 -17.10 44.96 4.24
N SER A 453 -16.39 46.03 3.85
CA SER A 453 -15.33 46.61 4.70
C SER A 453 -15.84 47.80 5.52
N GLN A 454 -15.52 47.83 6.81
CA GLN A 454 -15.72 48.95 7.73
C GLN A 454 -14.35 49.45 8.24
N GLY A 455 -14.08 50.76 8.10
CA GLY A 455 -12.77 51.37 8.38
C GLY A 455 -11.93 51.64 7.11
N LYS A 456 -10.80 52.34 7.25
CA LYS A 456 -9.92 52.63 6.10
C LYS A 456 -9.09 51.38 5.76
N LEU A 457 -9.16 50.87 4.54
CA LEU A 457 -8.31 49.77 4.06
C LEU A 457 -6.91 50.23 3.63
N ALA A 458 -6.74 51.51 3.28
CA ALA A 458 -5.47 52.07 2.84
C ALA A 458 -4.32 51.78 3.85
N GLY A 459 -3.16 51.39 3.33
CA GLY A 459 -1.97 51.10 4.13
C GLY A 459 -1.87 49.68 4.70
N LEU A 460 -2.81 48.77 4.36
CA LEU A 460 -2.64 47.34 4.63
C LEU A 460 -1.47 46.78 3.81
N LYS A 461 -0.60 46.02 4.47
CA LYS A 461 0.53 45.30 3.85
C LYS A 461 0.22 43.82 3.58
N THR A 462 -0.81 43.29 4.24
CA THR A 462 -1.30 41.92 4.03
C THR A 462 -2.38 41.91 2.95
N ASP A 463 -2.23 41.01 1.97
CA ASP A 463 -3.23 40.78 0.93
C ASP A 463 -4.37 39.92 1.47
N ILE A 464 -5.59 40.15 0.99
CA ILE A 464 -6.78 39.49 1.55
C ILE A 464 -7.69 39.07 0.41
N GLY A 465 -8.12 37.80 0.39
CA GLY A 465 -9.07 37.33 -0.62
C GLY A 465 -9.99 36.20 -0.15
N HIS A 466 -10.96 35.85 -1.00
CA HIS A 466 -11.88 34.73 -0.75
C HIS A 466 -12.06 33.85 -1.99
N VAL A 467 -12.47 32.59 -1.82
CA VAL A 467 -12.77 31.65 -2.91
C VAL A 467 -13.98 30.76 -2.59
N PHE A 468 -14.89 30.58 -3.56
CA PHE A 468 -15.99 29.61 -3.51
C PHE A 468 -15.68 28.33 -4.32
N LYS A 469 -16.18 27.18 -3.84
CA LYS A 469 -15.91 25.85 -4.39
C LYS A 469 -16.77 25.49 -5.60
N TYR A 470 -17.97 26.08 -5.73
CA TYR A 470 -18.90 25.81 -6.85
C TYR A 470 -19.69 27.07 -7.25
N GLY A 471 -19.85 27.31 -8.55
CA GLY A 471 -20.83 28.27 -9.08
C GLY A 471 -20.30 29.54 -9.73
N GLY A 472 -19.11 29.52 -10.34
CA GLY A 472 -18.68 30.59 -11.27
C GLY A 472 -18.63 31.99 -10.66
N ARG A 473 -18.27 32.14 -9.38
CA ARG A 473 -18.06 33.46 -8.75
C ARG A 473 -16.58 33.66 -8.46
N HIS A 474 -16.08 34.82 -8.89
CA HIS A 474 -14.64 35.08 -8.93
C HIS A 474 -14.14 35.66 -7.61
N PRO A 475 -12.90 35.30 -7.21
CA PRO A 475 -12.32 35.74 -5.96
C PRO A 475 -12.23 37.26 -5.91
N TRP A 476 -12.66 37.86 -4.81
CA TRP A 476 -12.35 39.26 -4.53
C TRP A 476 -11.01 39.36 -3.80
N MET A 477 -10.23 40.39 -4.09
CA MET A 477 -8.91 40.63 -3.50
C MET A 477 -8.73 42.09 -3.07
N ILE A 478 -8.26 42.31 -1.83
CA ILE A 478 -7.62 43.55 -1.39
C ILE A 478 -6.13 43.36 -1.58
N TYR A 479 -5.52 44.23 -2.39
CA TYR A 479 -4.09 44.27 -2.62
C TYR A 479 -3.57 45.65 -2.20
N ASN A 480 -2.56 45.70 -1.32
CA ASN A 480 -2.00 46.96 -0.80
C ASN A 480 -3.04 47.95 -0.24
N GLY A 481 -4.07 47.43 0.42
CA GLY A 481 -5.14 48.26 1.03
C GLY A 481 -6.09 48.94 0.03
N GLN A 482 -6.02 48.58 -1.26
CA GLN A 482 -6.98 48.96 -2.28
C GLN A 482 -7.76 47.70 -2.72
N PRO A 483 -9.10 47.78 -2.88
CA PRO A 483 -9.81 46.77 -3.65
C PRO A 483 -9.17 46.72 -5.04
N SER A 484 -8.77 45.55 -5.52
CA SER A 484 -8.24 45.44 -6.88
C SER A 484 -9.31 45.93 -7.87
N ALA A 485 -9.00 46.95 -8.68
CA ALA A 485 -9.96 47.58 -9.61
C ALA A 485 -10.54 46.58 -10.63
N ASN A 486 -9.90 45.41 -10.79
CA ASN A 486 -10.31 44.30 -11.64
C ASN A 486 -11.27 43.32 -10.94
N THR A 487 -11.68 43.58 -9.69
CA THR A 487 -12.65 42.78 -8.93
C THR A 487 -13.94 43.55 -8.64
N LYS A 488 -14.46 44.28 -9.64
CA LYS A 488 -15.91 44.45 -9.74
C LYS A 488 -16.47 43.07 -10.08
N GLY A 489 -17.04 42.41 -9.08
CA GLY A 489 -17.64 41.09 -9.22
C GLY A 489 -18.73 41.07 -10.30
N GLU A 490 -18.31 40.72 -11.50
CA GLU A 490 -19.04 40.04 -12.56
C GLU A 490 -17.99 39.43 -13.47
N VAL A 491 -17.59 38.24 -13.10
CA VAL A 491 -17.26 37.24 -14.08
C VAL A 491 -18.28 36.17 -13.72
N SER A 492 -19.46 36.31 -14.32
CA SER A 492 -20.61 35.46 -14.05
C SER A 492 -20.35 34.09 -14.71
N GLU A 493 -21.27 33.14 -14.55
CA GLU A 493 -21.42 32.00 -15.49
C GLU A 493 -21.43 32.45 -16.98
N GLU A 494 -21.49 33.75 -17.23
CA GLU A 494 -21.28 34.34 -18.53
C GLU A 494 -19.80 34.59 -18.90
N LEU A 495 -18.72 34.22 -18.20
CA LEU A 495 -17.37 34.44 -18.75
C LEU A 495 -17.06 33.55 -19.95
N PRO A 496 -17.23 32.21 -19.88
CA PRO A 496 -17.13 31.39 -21.06
C PRO A 496 -18.08 31.90 -22.16
N THR A 497 -19.31 32.27 -21.78
CA THR A 497 -20.32 32.83 -22.67
C THR A 497 -19.92 34.20 -23.25
N SER A 498 -19.24 35.05 -22.49
CA SER A 498 -18.83 36.41 -22.86
C SER A 498 -17.59 36.36 -23.70
N ILE A 499 -16.59 35.53 -23.33
CA ILE A 499 -15.44 35.22 -24.18
C ILE A 499 -15.94 34.64 -25.50
N ALA A 500 -16.85 33.67 -25.47
CA ALA A 500 -17.44 33.11 -26.70
C ALA A 500 -18.21 34.17 -27.52
N LYS A 501 -18.95 35.05 -26.85
CA LYS A 501 -19.63 36.19 -27.50
C LYS A 501 -18.64 37.19 -28.10
N PHE A 502 -17.60 37.59 -27.38
CA PHE A 502 -16.54 38.48 -27.86
C PHE A 502 -15.78 37.85 -29.04
N ALA A 503 -15.54 36.54 -28.97
CA ALA A 503 -14.91 35.75 -30.01
C ALA A 503 -15.78 35.70 -31.28
N THR A 504 -17.10 35.50 -31.14
CA THR A 504 -18.04 35.49 -32.28
C THR A 504 -18.32 36.88 -32.86
N GLU A 505 -18.25 37.94 -32.06
CA GLU A 505 -18.41 39.34 -32.49
C GLU A 505 -17.17 39.92 -33.20
N LYS A 506 -16.09 39.15 -33.40
CA LYS A 506 -14.83 39.55 -34.04
C LYS A 506 -14.12 40.74 -33.37
N ARG A 507 -14.25 40.86 -32.04
CA ARG A 507 -13.59 41.91 -31.24
C ARG A 507 -12.18 41.50 -30.81
N GLY A 508 -11.33 41.21 -31.79
CA GLY A 508 -10.03 40.55 -31.57
C GLY A 508 -9.07 41.31 -30.63
N ALA A 509 -9.08 42.64 -30.65
CA ALA A 509 -8.23 43.44 -29.76
C ALA A 509 -8.70 43.36 -28.29
N GLU A 510 -10.01 43.41 -28.05
CA GLU A 510 -10.60 43.28 -26.72
C GLU A 510 -10.47 41.86 -26.18
N LEU A 511 -10.58 40.86 -27.06
CA LEU A 511 -10.38 39.47 -26.70
C LEU A 511 -8.91 39.18 -26.32
N SER A 512 -7.94 39.76 -27.05
CA SER A 512 -6.52 39.67 -26.70
C SER A 512 -6.24 40.29 -25.33
N LEU A 513 -6.77 41.49 -25.06
CA LEU A 513 -6.63 42.15 -23.76
C LEU A 513 -7.25 41.33 -22.62
N LEU A 514 -8.35 40.64 -22.89
CA LEU A 514 -9.01 39.75 -21.93
C LEU A 514 -8.12 38.52 -21.67
N PHE A 515 -7.62 37.86 -22.71
CA PHE A 515 -6.74 36.70 -22.56
C PHE A 515 -5.36 37.03 -21.98
N ASP A 516 -4.82 38.23 -22.20
CA ASP A 516 -3.58 38.69 -21.58
C ASP A 516 -3.71 38.80 -20.04
N SER A 517 -4.94 38.91 -19.52
CA SER A 517 -5.24 38.92 -18.09
C SER A 517 -5.66 37.57 -17.51
N ILE A 518 -5.72 36.52 -18.33
CA ILE A 518 -6.01 35.13 -17.92
C ILE A 518 -4.71 34.33 -18.01
N ASP A 519 -4.22 33.79 -16.91
CA ASP A 519 -3.00 32.97 -16.89
C ASP A 519 -3.22 31.59 -17.53
N SER A 520 -4.34 30.94 -17.20
CA SER A 520 -4.73 29.63 -17.75
C SER A 520 -6.26 29.45 -17.69
N LEU A 521 -6.79 28.60 -18.55
CA LEU A 521 -8.16 28.08 -18.51
C LEU A 521 -8.15 26.60 -18.15
N ASP A 522 -9.14 26.14 -17.38
CA ASP A 522 -9.33 24.71 -17.14
C ASP A 522 -10.04 23.99 -18.31
N SER A 523 -10.21 22.67 -18.21
CA SER A 523 -10.84 21.87 -19.26
C SER A 523 -12.34 22.15 -19.45
N TYR A 524 -13.05 22.63 -18.44
CA TYR A 524 -14.48 22.95 -18.55
C TYR A 524 -14.67 24.34 -19.16
N GLU A 525 -13.94 25.34 -18.66
CA GLU A 525 -13.98 26.72 -19.16
C GLU A 525 -13.57 26.78 -20.63
N THR A 526 -12.46 26.11 -20.99
CA THR A 526 -12.00 26.07 -22.38
C THR A 526 -13.06 25.41 -23.27
N ARG A 527 -13.71 24.34 -22.79
CA ARG A 527 -14.73 23.61 -23.56
C ARG A 527 -15.97 24.49 -23.79
N ASP A 528 -16.45 25.17 -22.76
CA ASP A 528 -17.63 26.04 -22.86
C ASP A 528 -17.37 27.23 -23.81
N ILE A 529 -16.18 27.85 -23.71
CA ILE A 529 -15.74 28.90 -24.63
C ILE A 529 -15.74 28.38 -26.07
N LEU A 530 -15.13 27.21 -26.28
CA LEU A 530 -15.00 26.56 -27.58
C LEU A 530 -16.37 26.18 -28.16
N GLU A 531 -17.28 25.58 -27.38
CA GLU A 531 -18.63 25.22 -27.80
C GLU A 531 -19.44 26.45 -28.25
N GLY A 532 -19.26 27.59 -27.58
CA GLY A 532 -19.85 28.88 -27.99
C GLY A 532 -19.13 29.57 -29.15
N SER A 533 -17.90 29.15 -29.49
CA SER A 533 -17.01 29.79 -30.47
C SER A 533 -16.81 28.97 -31.76
N LYS A 534 -17.73 28.06 -32.11
CA LYS A 534 -17.56 27.14 -33.26
C LYS A 534 -17.31 27.81 -34.61
N THR A 535 -17.65 29.10 -34.77
CA THR A 535 -17.56 29.86 -36.02
C THR A 535 -16.43 30.90 -36.07
N VAL A 536 -15.58 30.95 -35.04
CA VAL A 536 -14.53 31.97 -34.93
C VAL A 536 -13.31 31.63 -35.81
N ASP A 537 -12.45 32.63 -36.05
CA ASP A 537 -11.23 32.46 -36.83
C ASP A 537 -10.14 31.69 -36.07
N VAL A 538 -9.11 31.27 -36.82
CA VAL A 538 -8.01 30.43 -36.30
C VAL A 538 -7.19 31.12 -35.21
N ASP A 539 -6.98 32.44 -35.30
CA ASP A 539 -6.15 33.18 -34.33
C ASP A 539 -6.90 33.28 -32.99
N THR A 540 -8.21 33.50 -33.05
CA THR A 540 -9.09 33.47 -31.88
C THR A 540 -9.11 32.09 -31.21
N LEU A 541 -9.27 31.00 -31.97
CA LEU A 541 -9.18 29.63 -31.43
C LEU A 541 -7.81 29.37 -30.81
N ARG A 542 -6.74 29.86 -31.45
CA ARG A 542 -5.37 29.71 -30.95
C ARG A 542 -5.21 30.37 -29.59
N LEU A 543 -5.70 31.59 -29.41
CA LEU A 543 -5.67 32.29 -28.12
C LEU A 543 -6.39 31.51 -27.02
N ILE A 544 -7.56 30.94 -27.32
CA ILE A 544 -8.33 30.12 -26.37
C ILE A 544 -7.54 28.87 -25.97
N VAL A 545 -7.07 28.10 -26.97
CA VAL A 545 -6.36 26.83 -26.76
C VAL A 545 -4.96 27.04 -26.16
N ASP A 546 -4.31 28.17 -26.43
CA ASP A 546 -3.00 28.47 -25.84
C ASP A 546 -3.08 28.66 -24.32
N LYS A 547 -4.24 29.10 -23.82
CA LYS A 547 -4.52 29.26 -22.39
C LYS A 547 -4.93 27.96 -21.69
N TYR A 548 -5.30 26.92 -22.44
CA TYR A 548 -5.48 25.59 -21.85
C TYR A 548 -4.12 25.04 -21.39
N ASP A 549 -3.99 24.84 -20.08
CA ASP A 549 -2.77 24.29 -19.48
C ASP A 549 -3.14 23.24 -18.43
N GLU A 550 -2.86 21.97 -18.75
CA GLU A 550 -2.84 20.91 -17.75
C GLU A 550 -1.41 20.77 -17.21
N VAL A 551 -1.31 20.66 -15.89
CA VAL A 551 -0.02 20.60 -15.20
C VAL A 551 0.73 19.33 -15.62
N TYR A 552 2.02 19.47 -15.96
CA TYR A 552 3.02 18.40 -16.15
C TYR A 552 3.07 17.68 -17.50
N LYS A 553 3.41 18.38 -18.59
CA LYS A 553 3.76 17.74 -19.87
C LYS A 553 4.92 18.42 -20.60
N THR A 554 5.69 17.63 -21.35
CA THR A 554 6.69 18.14 -22.29
C THR A 554 6.05 19.06 -23.33
N ALA A 555 6.82 19.92 -24.00
CA ALA A 555 6.28 20.86 -24.98
C ALA A 555 5.48 20.14 -26.07
N GLU A 556 5.92 18.96 -26.51
CA GLU A 556 5.23 18.12 -27.50
C GLU A 556 3.91 17.57 -26.97
N GLU A 557 3.92 17.02 -25.76
CA GLU A 557 2.73 16.46 -25.12
C GLU A 557 1.65 17.53 -24.88
N LYS A 558 2.05 18.77 -24.57
CA LYS A 558 1.15 19.91 -24.46
C LYS A 558 0.48 20.24 -25.80
N GLN A 559 1.21 20.15 -26.91
CA GLN A 559 0.61 20.31 -28.25
C GLN A 559 -0.37 19.18 -28.57
N VAL A 560 -0.04 17.93 -28.27
CA VAL A 560 -0.94 16.78 -28.49
C VAL A 560 -2.22 16.92 -27.68
N GLN A 561 -2.14 17.34 -26.42
CA GLN A 561 -3.32 17.65 -25.60
C GLN A 561 -4.19 18.74 -26.20
N ARG A 562 -3.59 19.82 -26.70
CA ARG A 562 -4.34 20.91 -27.34
C ARG A 562 -5.09 20.42 -28.58
N MET A 563 -4.49 19.54 -29.37
CA MET A 563 -5.17 18.89 -30.49
C MET A 563 -6.33 17.99 -30.02
N ASP A 564 -6.08 17.15 -29.03
CA ASP A 564 -7.07 16.24 -28.43
C ASP A 564 -8.26 17.01 -27.84
N PHE A 565 -7.97 18.13 -27.18
CA PHE A 565 -9.00 19.01 -26.62
C PHE A 565 -9.89 19.61 -27.71
N LEU A 566 -9.29 20.17 -28.78
CA LEU A 566 -10.03 20.67 -29.96
C LEU A 566 -10.96 19.59 -30.55
N HIS A 567 -10.51 18.34 -30.59
CA HIS A 567 -11.30 17.20 -31.05
C HIS A 567 -12.46 16.88 -30.10
N LYS A 568 -12.17 16.70 -28.80
CA LYS A 568 -13.17 16.38 -27.76
C LYS A 568 -14.26 17.45 -27.61
N SER A 569 -13.97 18.71 -27.91
CA SER A 569 -14.98 19.79 -27.93
C SER A 569 -15.94 19.73 -29.12
N ASN A 570 -15.84 18.71 -29.99
CA ASN A 570 -16.68 18.53 -31.18
C ASN A 570 -16.69 19.77 -32.10
N ILE A 571 -15.53 20.42 -32.26
CA ILE A 571 -15.37 21.56 -33.17
C ILE A 571 -14.77 21.07 -34.48
N ASP A 572 -15.64 20.86 -35.44
CA ASP A 572 -15.26 20.49 -36.81
C ASP A 572 -15.37 21.66 -37.79
N SER A 573 -14.87 22.83 -37.38
CA SER A 573 -14.82 24.02 -38.26
C SER A 573 -13.51 24.05 -39.08
N PRO A 574 -13.50 24.71 -40.25
CA PRO A 574 -12.26 24.91 -41.02
C PRO A 574 -11.14 25.59 -40.21
N ALA A 575 -11.48 26.51 -39.31
CA ALA A 575 -10.53 27.16 -38.42
C ALA A 575 -9.93 26.19 -37.39
N ALA A 576 -10.73 25.28 -36.81
CA ALA A 576 -10.23 24.25 -35.91
C ALA A 576 -9.37 23.21 -36.64
N GLN A 577 -9.73 22.84 -37.87
CA GLN A 577 -8.92 21.99 -38.74
C GLN A 577 -7.59 22.63 -39.09
N GLN A 578 -7.59 23.93 -39.42
CA GLN A 578 -6.38 24.70 -39.67
C GLN A 578 -5.50 24.76 -38.40
N LEU A 579 -6.08 25.08 -37.24
CA LEU A 579 -5.33 25.15 -35.99
C LEU A 579 -4.73 23.81 -35.60
N GLN A 580 -5.48 22.71 -35.71
CA GLN A 580 -4.92 21.38 -35.45
C GLN A 580 -3.76 21.04 -36.39
N ARG A 581 -3.82 21.46 -37.67
CA ARG A 581 -2.71 21.29 -38.61
C ARG A 581 -1.50 22.11 -38.20
N GLU A 582 -1.68 23.37 -37.84
CA GLU A 582 -0.59 24.22 -37.33
C GLU A 582 0.03 23.66 -36.04
N ILE A 583 -0.78 23.08 -35.16
CA ILE A 583 -0.28 22.42 -33.95
C ILE A 583 0.52 21.18 -34.35
N LEU A 584 0.02 20.34 -35.25
CA LEU A 584 0.75 19.17 -35.76
C LEU A 584 2.09 19.58 -36.39
N ASP A 585 2.12 20.66 -37.18
CA ASP A 585 3.33 21.26 -37.77
C ASP A 585 4.35 21.73 -36.73
N LYS A 586 3.90 22.21 -35.58
CA LYS A 586 4.77 22.62 -34.47
C LYS A 586 5.38 21.44 -33.72
N ILE A 587 4.80 20.24 -33.80
CA ILE A 587 5.39 19.05 -33.18
C ILE A 587 6.53 18.55 -34.07
N GLY A 588 7.74 19.05 -33.80
CA GLY A 588 8.91 18.81 -34.65
C GLY A 588 9.30 17.34 -34.78
N THR A 589 9.30 16.59 -33.67
CA THR A 589 9.53 15.13 -33.68
C THR A 589 8.41 14.45 -32.93
N LEU A 590 7.60 13.65 -33.63
CA LEU A 590 6.55 12.86 -33.02
C LEU A 590 7.16 11.69 -32.26
N LYS A 591 7.01 11.70 -30.93
CA LYS A 591 7.37 10.54 -30.10
C LYS A 591 6.44 9.37 -30.46
N PRO A 592 6.96 8.15 -30.73
CA PRO A 592 6.14 6.96 -31.02
C PRO A 592 5.03 6.71 -29.99
N GLU A 593 5.28 7.08 -28.73
CA GLU A 593 4.38 6.89 -27.61
C GLU A 593 3.12 7.78 -27.66
N LEU A 594 3.18 8.90 -28.39
CA LEU A 594 2.06 9.86 -28.49
C LEU A 594 1.13 9.60 -29.67
N MET A 595 1.47 8.64 -30.54
CA MET A 595 0.77 8.46 -31.81
C MET A 595 -0.71 8.10 -31.63
N GLY A 596 -1.06 7.27 -30.65
CA GLY A 596 -2.48 6.95 -30.38
C GLY A 596 -3.32 8.19 -30.05
N ASN A 597 -2.76 9.14 -29.28
CA ASN A 597 -3.45 10.39 -28.94
C ASN A 597 -3.56 11.33 -30.15
N ILE A 598 -2.53 11.39 -30.99
CA ILE A 598 -2.56 12.22 -32.21
C ILE A 598 -3.59 11.68 -33.20
N LEU A 599 -3.64 10.35 -33.39
CA LEU A 599 -4.60 9.71 -34.27
C LEU A 599 -6.03 9.89 -33.78
N TYR A 600 -6.26 9.84 -32.47
CA TYR A 600 -7.55 10.17 -31.86
C TYR A 600 -7.91 11.64 -32.08
N ALA A 601 -6.99 12.58 -31.80
CA ALA A 601 -7.21 14.00 -32.00
C ALA A 601 -7.50 14.39 -33.47
N THR A 602 -7.17 13.50 -34.42
CA THR A 602 -7.37 13.66 -35.86
C THR A 602 -8.35 12.64 -36.44
N GLU A 603 -9.16 12.00 -35.59
CA GLU A 603 -10.18 11.03 -36.02
C GLU A 603 -11.17 11.67 -37.01
N GLY A 604 -11.49 10.92 -38.08
CA GLY A 604 -12.27 11.41 -39.22
C GLY A 604 -11.50 12.30 -40.21
N ARG A 605 -10.22 12.64 -39.95
CA ARG A 605 -9.40 13.53 -40.79
C ARG A 605 -8.22 12.77 -41.40
N GLU A 606 -8.53 11.87 -42.34
CA GLU A 606 -7.57 10.92 -42.92
C GLU A 606 -6.27 11.58 -43.44
N SER A 607 -6.35 12.74 -44.08
CA SER A 607 -5.15 13.46 -44.57
C SER A 607 -4.18 13.86 -43.46
N MET A 608 -4.69 14.27 -42.30
CA MET A 608 -3.86 14.62 -41.14
C MET A 608 -3.30 13.38 -40.45
N GLN A 609 -4.09 12.30 -40.38
CA GLN A 609 -3.62 11.01 -39.88
C GLN A 609 -2.48 10.45 -40.76
N LYS A 610 -2.61 10.52 -42.10
CA LYS A 610 -1.54 10.15 -43.05
C LYS A 610 -0.28 10.98 -42.81
N GLU A 611 -0.43 12.29 -42.65
CA GLU A 611 0.68 13.20 -42.36
C GLU A 611 1.37 12.87 -41.02
N ALA A 612 0.61 12.68 -39.94
CA ALA A 612 1.16 12.31 -38.64
C ALA A 612 1.94 10.99 -38.71
N LEU A 613 1.38 9.95 -39.34
CA LEU A 613 2.04 8.66 -39.53
C LEU A 613 3.32 8.77 -40.37
N SER A 614 3.38 9.69 -41.32
CA SER A 614 4.58 9.90 -42.14
C SER A 614 5.77 10.47 -41.35
N ARG A 615 5.51 11.10 -40.19
CA ARG A 615 6.51 11.75 -39.33
C ARG A 615 7.06 10.86 -38.21
N VAL A 616 6.60 9.61 -38.11
CA VAL A 616 7.15 8.60 -37.19
C VAL A 616 7.77 7.45 -37.96
N ASP A 617 8.92 6.97 -37.51
CA ASP A 617 9.55 5.78 -38.09
C ASP A 617 9.02 4.48 -37.49
N GLU A 618 8.52 4.55 -36.25
CA GLU A 618 8.06 3.40 -35.47
C GLU A 618 6.80 3.76 -34.66
N ILE A 619 5.91 2.76 -34.44
CA ILE A 619 4.77 2.85 -33.54
C ILE A 619 4.88 1.77 -32.46
N ARG A 620 4.95 2.21 -31.20
CA ARG A 620 5.19 1.36 -30.02
C ARG A 620 3.93 0.90 -29.28
N PHE A 621 2.83 1.65 -29.43
CA PHE A 621 1.50 1.30 -28.90
C PHE A 621 0.49 1.12 -30.03
N PRO A 622 0.67 0.07 -30.86
CA PRO A 622 -0.10 -0.08 -32.09
C PRO A 622 -1.58 -0.36 -31.87
N ALA A 623 -1.97 -0.97 -30.75
CA ALA A 623 -3.37 -1.20 -30.40
C ALA A 623 -4.16 0.12 -30.35
N ASP A 624 -3.64 1.10 -29.62
CA ASP A 624 -4.27 2.40 -29.49
C ASP A 624 -4.26 3.17 -30.82
N ALA A 625 -3.25 2.99 -31.65
CA ALA A 625 -3.23 3.57 -32.99
C ALA A 625 -4.30 2.95 -33.91
N LEU A 626 -4.42 1.61 -33.92
CA LEU A 626 -5.37 0.88 -34.77
C LEU A 626 -6.83 1.19 -34.41
N LYS A 627 -7.15 1.33 -33.12
CA LYS A 627 -8.50 1.69 -32.63
C LYS A 627 -9.02 3.03 -33.17
N ARG A 628 -8.12 3.93 -33.60
CA ARG A 628 -8.41 5.33 -33.96
C ARG A 628 -8.43 5.59 -35.46
N VAL A 629 -8.29 4.54 -36.26
CA VAL A 629 -8.32 4.65 -37.73
C VAL A 629 -9.34 3.68 -38.33
N GLU A 630 -10.13 4.22 -39.26
CA GLU A 630 -11.13 3.43 -40.00
C GLU A 630 -10.58 2.91 -41.33
N SER A 631 -9.64 3.63 -41.95
CA SER A 631 -9.07 3.29 -43.26
C SER A 631 -8.07 2.14 -43.20
N ASP A 632 -8.24 1.13 -44.05
CA ASP A 632 -7.30 0.01 -44.16
C ASP A 632 -5.92 0.43 -44.66
N GLU A 633 -5.81 1.53 -45.43
CA GLU A 633 -4.53 2.11 -45.84
C GLU A 633 -3.76 2.67 -44.63
N LEU A 634 -4.46 3.35 -43.71
CA LEU A 634 -3.88 3.84 -42.47
C LEU A 634 -3.48 2.68 -41.55
N ARG A 635 -4.36 1.67 -41.40
CA ARG A 635 -4.06 0.46 -40.61
C ARG A 635 -2.82 -0.26 -41.15
N LYS A 636 -2.73 -0.41 -42.47
CA LYS A 636 -1.55 -0.97 -43.15
C LYS A 636 -0.29 -0.16 -42.83
N THR A 637 -0.37 1.16 -42.87
CA THR A 637 0.75 2.05 -42.54
C THR A 637 1.18 1.91 -41.08
N ILE A 638 0.22 1.86 -40.15
CA ILE A 638 0.48 1.62 -38.73
C ILE A 638 1.21 0.29 -38.55
N ILE A 639 0.65 -0.79 -39.11
CA ILE A 639 1.21 -2.13 -39.06
C ILE A 639 2.65 -2.16 -39.61
N GLN A 640 2.92 -1.55 -40.76
CA GLN A 640 4.25 -1.51 -41.37
C GLN A 640 5.28 -0.76 -40.51
N LYS A 641 4.82 0.21 -39.70
CA LYS A 641 5.64 0.95 -38.72
C LYS A 641 5.70 0.27 -37.36
N THR A 642 4.91 -0.78 -37.12
CA THR A 642 4.96 -1.59 -35.90
C THR A 642 5.93 -2.74 -36.08
N LYS A 643 7.19 -2.52 -35.71
CA LYS A 643 8.20 -3.58 -35.61
C LYS A 643 8.27 -4.16 -34.21
N THR A 644 8.05 -3.33 -33.21
CA THR A 644 8.06 -3.69 -31.79
C THR A 644 6.73 -3.33 -31.15
N VAL A 645 6.35 -4.06 -30.11
CA VAL A 645 5.20 -3.72 -29.25
C VAL A 645 5.75 -3.52 -27.86
N ASN A 646 5.64 -2.30 -27.34
CA ASN A 646 6.28 -1.95 -26.08
C ASN A 646 5.60 -2.64 -24.90
N THR A 647 6.33 -2.88 -23.83
CA THR A 647 5.73 -3.30 -22.56
C THR A 647 5.06 -2.12 -21.89
N GLY A 648 3.82 -2.33 -21.42
CA GLY A 648 3.13 -1.34 -20.62
C GLY A 648 3.75 -1.23 -19.24
N ARG A 649 3.32 -0.24 -18.46
CA ARG A 649 3.50 -0.25 -17.01
C ARG A 649 2.13 -0.32 -16.35
N SER A 650 2.00 -1.11 -15.29
CA SER A 650 0.82 -1.11 -14.43
C SER A 650 0.69 0.23 -13.71
N ILE A 651 -0.42 0.46 -13.01
CA ILE A 651 -0.60 1.64 -12.13
C ILE A 651 0.51 1.70 -11.06
N LEU A 652 1.08 0.55 -10.70
CA LEU A 652 2.19 0.41 -9.76
C LEU A 652 3.58 0.54 -10.42
N GLY A 653 3.64 0.79 -11.73
CA GLY A 653 4.89 0.95 -12.48
C GLY A 653 5.52 -0.35 -12.99
N GLU A 654 4.93 -1.50 -12.73
CA GLU A 654 5.46 -2.81 -13.11
C GLU A 654 5.26 -3.10 -14.61
N PRO A 655 6.22 -3.71 -15.31
CA PRO A 655 6.04 -4.09 -16.70
C PRO A 655 4.83 -5.02 -16.92
N THR A 656 4.03 -4.76 -17.95
CA THR A 656 2.90 -5.63 -18.34
C THR A 656 2.93 -5.96 -19.83
N ALA A 657 2.47 -7.16 -20.21
CA ALA A 657 2.23 -7.50 -21.62
C ALA A 657 0.89 -6.98 -22.15
N SER A 658 0.20 -6.09 -21.41
CA SER A 658 -1.11 -5.53 -21.83
C SER A 658 -1.08 -4.95 -23.23
N PRO A 659 -0.06 -4.17 -23.65
CA PRO A 659 -0.08 -3.62 -25.02
C PRO A 659 -0.01 -4.69 -26.11
N MET A 660 0.65 -5.82 -25.86
CA MET A 660 0.64 -6.96 -26.80
C MET A 660 -0.73 -7.62 -26.84
N LYS A 661 -1.33 -7.88 -25.68
CA LYS A 661 -2.71 -8.39 -25.60
C LYS A 661 -3.68 -7.49 -26.37
N ASP A 662 -3.62 -6.18 -26.11
CA ASP A 662 -4.48 -5.19 -26.74
C ASP A 662 -4.23 -5.13 -28.25
N TYR A 663 -2.97 -5.24 -28.69
CA TYR A 663 -2.64 -5.25 -30.11
C TYR A 663 -3.24 -6.47 -30.81
N LEU A 664 -3.04 -7.67 -30.25
CA LEU A 664 -3.61 -8.91 -30.79
C LEU A 664 -5.14 -8.83 -30.83
N SER A 665 -5.79 -8.32 -29.78
CA SER A 665 -7.26 -8.13 -29.77
C SER A 665 -7.75 -7.16 -30.84
N GLU A 666 -7.00 -6.10 -31.17
CA GLU A 666 -7.36 -5.24 -32.29
C GLU A 666 -7.10 -5.90 -33.65
N LEU A 667 -6.07 -6.73 -33.77
CA LEU A 667 -5.84 -7.50 -34.99
C LEU A 667 -7.00 -8.47 -35.28
N GLU A 668 -7.63 -9.07 -34.27
CA GLU A 668 -8.81 -9.94 -34.48
C GLU A 668 -9.98 -9.23 -35.18
N ARG A 669 -10.03 -7.89 -35.11
CA ARG A 669 -11.13 -7.07 -35.64
C ARG A 669 -10.88 -6.52 -37.04
N ILE A 670 -9.68 -6.66 -37.59
CA ILE A 670 -9.32 -6.13 -38.91
C ILE A 670 -9.20 -7.25 -39.96
N ASP A 671 -9.07 -6.86 -41.22
CA ASP A 671 -8.99 -7.77 -42.36
C ASP A 671 -7.87 -8.84 -42.21
N PRO A 672 -8.10 -10.12 -42.58
CA PRO A 672 -7.10 -11.18 -42.47
C PRO A 672 -5.78 -10.91 -43.19
N GLU A 673 -5.76 -10.16 -44.29
CA GLU A 673 -4.51 -9.78 -44.97
C GLU A 673 -3.70 -8.80 -44.12
N LEU A 674 -4.36 -7.88 -43.42
CA LEU A 674 -3.71 -6.98 -42.46
C LEU A 674 -3.24 -7.72 -41.21
N GLN A 675 -4.01 -8.70 -40.70
CA GLN A 675 -3.56 -9.58 -39.62
C GLN A 675 -2.27 -10.31 -39.99
N LYS A 676 -2.21 -10.87 -41.20
CA LYS A 676 -1.01 -11.54 -41.70
C LYS A 676 0.16 -10.56 -41.80
N LEU A 677 -0.06 -9.39 -42.39
CA LEU A 677 0.96 -8.35 -42.52
C LEU A 677 1.50 -7.91 -41.15
N ALA A 678 0.63 -7.77 -40.15
CA ALA A 678 1.01 -7.43 -38.78
C ALA A 678 1.98 -8.43 -38.19
N MET A 679 1.64 -9.71 -38.26
CA MET A 679 2.52 -10.77 -37.79
C MET A 679 3.80 -10.85 -38.60
N ASP A 680 3.75 -10.60 -39.91
CA ASP A 680 4.90 -10.54 -40.82
C ASP A 680 5.86 -9.38 -40.53
N ASN A 681 5.37 -8.30 -39.92
CA ASN A 681 6.18 -7.11 -39.65
C ASN A 681 6.81 -7.09 -38.23
N LEU A 682 6.31 -7.89 -37.30
CA LEU A 682 6.88 -7.98 -35.95
C LEU A 682 8.32 -8.51 -35.96
N ASP A 683 9.23 -7.79 -35.29
CA ASP A 683 10.60 -8.21 -35.03
C ASP A 683 10.69 -8.93 -33.67
N PHE A 684 10.71 -10.26 -33.74
CA PHE A 684 10.84 -11.13 -32.57
C PHE A 684 12.24 -11.13 -31.95
N ARG A 685 13.27 -10.52 -32.57
CA ARG A 685 14.63 -10.47 -31.99
C ARG A 685 14.85 -9.27 -31.08
N SER A 686 14.27 -8.12 -31.42
CA SER A 686 14.58 -6.84 -30.76
C SER A 686 13.38 -6.19 -30.08
N GLY A 687 12.14 -6.62 -30.38
CA GLY A 687 10.93 -5.89 -30.00
C GLY A 687 10.04 -6.61 -28.99
N VAL A 688 9.43 -7.71 -29.44
CA VAL A 688 8.32 -8.38 -28.73
C VAL A 688 8.78 -9.03 -27.41
N PHE A 689 10.03 -9.49 -27.36
CA PHE A 689 10.63 -10.19 -26.21
C PHE A 689 11.71 -9.38 -25.51
N SER A 690 11.78 -8.07 -25.77
CA SER A 690 12.86 -7.21 -25.25
C SER A 690 12.84 -7.06 -23.73
N ASN A 691 11.67 -7.21 -23.11
CA ASN A 691 11.53 -7.14 -21.66
C ASN A 691 11.56 -8.56 -21.05
N PRO A 692 12.57 -8.88 -20.23
CA PRO A 692 12.73 -10.21 -19.68
C PRO A 692 11.61 -10.61 -18.69
N TYR A 693 10.86 -9.66 -18.15
CA TYR A 693 9.74 -9.93 -17.24
C TYR A 693 8.46 -10.37 -17.96
N THR A 694 8.25 -9.94 -19.21
CA THR A 694 6.98 -10.16 -19.94
C THR A 694 7.16 -10.98 -21.22
N LYS A 695 8.39 -11.30 -21.64
CA LYS A 695 8.68 -12.06 -22.86
C LYS A 695 7.95 -13.41 -22.93
N GLY A 696 7.87 -14.15 -21.81
CA GLY A 696 7.16 -15.43 -21.74
C GLY A 696 5.65 -15.27 -21.95
N GLU A 697 5.03 -14.29 -21.27
CA GLU A 697 3.62 -13.95 -21.49
C GLU A 697 3.37 -13.49 -22.94
N ALA A 698 4.22 -12.62 -23.47
CA ALA A 698 4.12 -12.13 -24.85
C ALA A 698 4.19 -13.29 -25.86
N LEU A 699 5.09 -14.26 -25.64
CA LEU A 699 5.21 -15.46 -26.46
C LEU A 699 3.92 -16.28 -26.41
N ARG A 700 3.46 -16.61 -25.20
CA ARG A 700 2.23 -17.40 -24.99
C ARG A 700 1.02 -16.74 -25.64
N ARG A 701 0.86 -15.42 -25.49
CA ARG A 701 -0.24 -14.65 -26.12
C ARG A 701 -0.14 -14.64 -27.65
N THR A 702 1.06 -14.44 -28.19
CA THR A 702 1.28 -14.42 -29.65
C THR A 702 0.97 -15.77 -30.28
N LEU A 703 1.35 -16.88 -29.63
CA LEU A 703 1.00 -18.22 -30.10
C LEU A 703 -0.50 -18.52 -29.92
N ALA A 704 -1.10 -18.16 -28.78
CA ALA A 704 -2.52 -18.36 -28.53
C ALA A 704 -3.42 -17.66 -29.57
N PHE A 705 -3.01 -16.47 -30.04
CA PHE A 705 -3.70 -15.76 -31.12
C PHE A 705 -3.87 -16.60 -32.41
N HIS A 706 -2.97 -17.55 -32.66
CA HIS A 706 -3.02 -18.47 -33.79
C HIS A 706 -3.47 -19.89 -33.42
N GLU A 707 -4.03 -20.15 -32.23
CA GLU A 707 -4.41 -21.49 -31.78
C GLU A 707 -5.36 -22.20 -32.77
N LYS A 708 -6.23 -21.43 -33.45
CA LYS A 708 -7.21 -21.94 -34.44
C LYS A 708 -6.69 -21.89 -35.88
N LYS A 709 -5.46 -21.43 -36.09
CA LYS A 709 -4.83 -21.21 -37.41
C LYS A 709 -3.43 -21.86 -37.43
N PRO A 710 -3.34 -23.20 -37.38
CA PRO A 710 -2.08 -23.93 -37.17
C PRO A 710 -1.00 -23.60 -38.20
N GLU A 711 -1.36 -23.44 -39.47
CA GLU A 711 -0.41 -23.06 -40.52
C GLU A 711 0.22 -21.67 -40.27
N GLN A 712 -0.56 -20.72 -39.73
CA GLN A 712 -0.04 -19.39 -39.40
C GLN A 712 0.86 -19.43 -38.16
N MET A 713 0.50 -20.21 -37.15
CA MET A 713 1.35 -20.45 -35.98
C MET A 713 2.68 -21.10 -36.38
N LYS A 714 2.66 -22.04 -37.32
CA LYS A 714 3.87 -22.68 -37.85
C LYS A 714 4.79 -21.67 -38.55
N VAL A 715 4.25 -20.86 -39.46
CA VAL A 715 4.99 -19.78 -40.13
C VAL A 715 5.57 -18.77 -39.13
N LEU A 716 4.81 -18.45 -38.09
CA LEU A 716 5.24 -17.58 -36.99
C LEU A 716 6.44 -18.19 -36.25
N LEU A 717 6.36 -19.45 -35.85
CA LEU A 717 7.43 -20.16 -35.14
C LEU A 717 8.70 -20.26 -35.99
N ASP A 718 8.58 -20.49 -37.30
CA ASP A 718 9.72 -20.56 -38.22
C ASP A 718 10.48 -19.22 -38.33
N ARG A 719 9.82 -18.10 -38.00
CA ARG A 719 10.40 -16.75 -37.99
C ARG A 719 10.94 -16.33 -36.63
N MET A 720 10.50 -16.98 -35.55
CA MET A 720 10.96 -16.66 -34.20
C MET A 720 12.42 -17.12 -34.02
N PRO A 721 13.29 -16.28 -33.44
CA PRO A 721 14.63 -16.71 -33.04
C PRO A 721 14.54 -17.70 -31.86
N THR A 722 15.54 -18.57 -31.73
CA THR A 722 15.73 -19.33 -30.47
C THR A 722 15.87 -18.34 -29.30
N GLN A 723 15.19 -18.63 -28.21
CA GLN A 723 15.22 -17.84 -26.97
C GLN A 723 15.85 -18.72 -25.90
N SER A 724 17.18 -18.80 -25.90
CA SER A 724 17.93 -19.72 -25.03
C SER A 724 17.77 -19.41 -23.55
N ASP A 725 17.58 -18.14 -23.21
CA ASP A 725 17.24 -17.64 -21.88
C ASP A 725 15.87 -18.17 -21.41
N MET A 726 14.87 -18.22 -22.29
CA MET A 726 13.62 -18.94 -21.99
C MET A 726 13.74 -20.46 -22.17
N GLY A 727 14.85 -20.95 -22.73
CA GLY A 727 14.98 -22.29 -23.31
C GLY A 727 13.84 -22.68 -24.25
N PHE A 728 13.32 -21.70 -24.98
CA PHE A 728 12.34 -21.89 -26.05
C PHE A 728 13.06 -22.02 -27.40
N ASN A 729 12.89 -23.18 -28.04
CA ASN A 729 13.41 -23.47 -29.36
C ASN A 729 12.21 -23.55 -30.32
N PRO A 730 11.89 -22.48 -31.07
CA PRO A 730 10.68 -22.44 -31.90
C PRO A 730 10.58 -23.58 -32.92
N VAL A 731 11.72 -23.98 -33.52
CA VAL A 731 11.80 -25.10 -34.47
C VAL A 731 11.51 -26.42 -33.78
N GLY A 732 12.10 -26.64 -32.61
CA GLY A 732 11.88 -27.82 -31.79
C GLY A 732 10.43 -27.92 -31.31
N PHE A 733 9.89 -26.81 -30.80
CA PHE A 733 8.50 -26.69 -30.37
C PHE A 733 7.55 -26.99 -31.53
N SER A 734 7.76 -26.35 -32.70
CA SER A 734 6.98 -26.57 -33.93
C SER A 734 7.00 -28.05 -34.36
N THR A 735 8.17 -28.69 -34.29
CA THR A 735 8.36 -30.11 -34.66
C THR A 735 7.58 -31.08 -33.77
N ILE A 736 7.30 -30.70 -32.52
CA ILE A 736 6.51 -31.48 -31.57
C ILE A 736 5.04 -31.10 -31.68
N TYR A 737 4.73 -29.80 -31.57
CA TYR A 737 3.38 -29.31 -31.53
C TYR A 737 2.60 -29.71 -32.77
N PHE A 738 3.18 -29.62 -33.98
CA PHE A 738 2.50 -30.02 -35.22
C PHE A 738 2.72 -31.48 -35.64
N ASN A 739 3.24 -32.33 -34.76
CA ASN A 739 3.35 -33.75 -35.04
C ASN A 739 1.98 -34.44 -34.97
N ASP A 740 1.66 -35.29 -35.95
CA ASP A 740 0.35 -35.98 -36.03
C ASP A 740 0.03 -36.81 -34.76
N GLU A 741 1.03 -37.48 -34.20
CA GLU A 741 0.89 -38.28 -32.97
C GLU A 741 0.57 -37.37 -31.76
N PHE A 742 1.27 -36.24 -31.65
CA PHE A 742 1.00 -35.24 -30.61
C PHE A 742 -0.41 -34.65 -30.75
N GLN A 743 -0.83 -34.28 -31.97
CA GLN A 743 -2.15 -33.73 -32.24
C GLN A 743 -3.26 -34.72 -31.86
N GLU A 744 -3.10 -36.00 -32.22
CA GLU A 744 -4.08 -37.02 -31.88
C GLU A 744 -4.14 -37.27 -30.36
N LYS A 745 -3.00 -37.40 -29.69
CA LYS A 745 -2.92 -37.63 -28.24
C LYS A 745 -3.42 -36.44 -27.40
N THR A 746 -3.45 -35.23 -27.97
CA THR A 746 -3.83 -34.00 -27.26
C THR A 746 -5.12 -33.35 -27.76
N LYS A 747 -5.90 -34.03 -28.62
CA LYS A 747 -7.10 -33.50 -29.29
C LYS A 747 -8.18 -32.93 -28.35
N GLY A 748 -8.24 -33.39 -27.10
CA GLY A 748 -9.21 -32.93 -26.10
C GLY A 748 -8.68 -31.87 -25.12
N LEU A 749 -7.41 -31.45 -25.27
CA LEU A 749 -6.77 -30.49 -24.37
C LEU A 749 -6.87 -29.08 -24.93
N ASP A 750 -6.96 -28.09 -24.04
CA ASP A 750 -6.92 -26.68 -24.43
C ASP A 750 -5.50 -26.24 -24.87
N PHE A 751 -5.39 -25.00 -25.37
CA PHE A 751 -4.13 -24.47 -25.86
C PHE A 751 -3.03 -24.46 -24.78
N ALA A 752 -3.35 -24.05 -23.55
CA ALA A 752 -2.40 -23.97 -22.45
C ALA A 752 -1.78 -25.34 -22.16
N ASN A 753 -2.60 -26.37 -21.99
CA ASN A 753 -2.13 -27.74 -21.74
C ASN A 753 -1.31 -28.30 -22.90
N ARG A 754 -1.73 -28.06 -24.15
CA ARG A 754 -1.00 -28.49 -25.35
C ARG A 754 0.35 -27.79 -25.44
N TYR A 755 0.39 -26.49 -25.19
CA TYR A 755 1.61 -25.71 -25.14
C TYR A 755 2.56 -26.29 -24.08
N SER A 756 2.10 -26.47 -22.85
CA SER A 756 2.92 -26.99 -21.74
C SER A 756 3.50 -28.38 -22.03
N ILE A 757 2.73 -29.29 -22.65
CA ILE A 757 3.23 -30.62 -23.04
C ILE A 757 4.28 -30.51 -24.15
N ALA A 758 3.97 -29.82 -25.24
CA ALA A 758 4.88 -29.70 -26.38
C ALA A 758 6.20 -29.03 -25.96
N TYR A 759 6.09 -28.01 -25.12
CA TYR A 759 7.23 -27.26 -24.63
C TYR A 759 8.11 -28.07 -23.68
N THR A 760 7.51 -28.80 -22.73
CA THR A 760 8.28 -29.69 -21.85
C THR A 760 8.98 -30.80 -22.64
N ALA A 761 8.29 -31.40 -23.62
CA ALA A 761 8.88 -32.41 -24.50
C ALA A 761 10.04 -31.84 -25.33
N GLN A 762 9.92 -30.63 -25.89
CA GLN A 762 11.01 -29.96 -26.62
C GLN A 762 12.26 -29.87 -25.76
N ARG A 763 12.09 -29.46 -24.51
CA ARG A 763 13.20 -29.21 -23.61
C ARG A 763 13.90 -30.50 -23.18
N TYR A 764 13.16 -31.59 -23.00
CA TYR A 764 13.79 -32.89 -22.78
C TYR A 764 14.64 -33.36 -23.95
N LEU A 765 14.22 -33.09 -25.18
CA LEU A 765 15.03 -33.40 -26.37
C LEU A 765 16.27 -32.50 -26.46
N ASP A 766 16.11 -31.20 -26.19
CA ASP A 766 17.24 -30.25 -26.15
C ASP A 766 18.28 -30.65 -25.11
N GLN A 767 17.87 -31.02 -23.89
CA GLN A 767 18.77 -31.46 -22.82
C GLN A 767 19.54 -32.73 -23.16
N ARG A 768 18.89 -33.68 -23.84
CA ARG A 768 19.54 -34.93 -24.27
C ARG A 768 20.43 -34.74 -25.50
N GLY A 769 20.28 -33.63 -26.22
CA GLY A 769 20.95 -33.39 -27.49
C GLY A 769 20.52 -34.35 -28.60
N THR A 770 19.37 -35.03 -28.45
CA THR A 770 18.86 -36.03 -29.40
C THR A 770 17.47 -35.63 -29.89
N TRP A 771 17.35 -35.38 -31.20
CA TRP A 771 16.10 -35.01 -31.87
C TRP A 771 15.61 -36.11 -32.83
N LEU A 772 15.94 -37.38 -32.55
CA LEU A 772 15.49 -38.52 -33.37
C LEU A 772 13.97 -38.72 -33.23
N PRO A 773 13.26 -39.18 -34.28
CA PRO A 773 11.81 -39.41 -34.21
C PRO A 773 11.36 -40.28 -33.03
N ASP A 774 12.09 -41.36 -32.75
CA ASP A 774 11.79 -42.27 -31.64
C ASP A 774 11.97 -41.61 -30.27
N ASP A 775 12.99 -40.76 -30.10
CA ASP A 775 13.20 -40.01 -28.85
C ASP A 775 12.08 -38.98 -28.64
N ARG A 776 11.60 -38.36 -29.73
CA ARG A 776 10.47 -37.43 -29.67
C ARG A 776 9.19 -38.12 -29.21
N SER A 777 8.80 -39.25 -29.82
CA SER A 777 7.60 -39.98 -29.40
C SER A 777 7.70 -40.43 -27.94
N LYS A 778 8.87 -40.91 -27.51
CA LYS A 778 9.13 -41.25 -26.10
C LYS A 778 9.00 -40.06 -25.15
N ALA A 779 9.50 -38.88 -25.52
CA ALA A 779 9.37 -37.68 -24.70
C ALA A 779 7.90 -37.24 -24.56
N ILE A 780 7.14 -37.28 -25.66
CA ILE A 780 5.69 -36.98 -25.65
C ILE A 780 4.95 -37.99 -24.76
N ASP A 781 5.21 -39.29 -24.95
CA ASP A 781 4.60 -40.36 -24.17
C ASP A 781 4.89 -40.23 -22.68
N LEU A 782 6.14 -39.97 -22.33
CA LEU A 782 6.54 -39.75 -20.95
C LEU A 782 5.74 -38.61 -20.32
N ILE A 783 5.71 -37.42 -20.96
CA ILE A 783 4.99 -36.27 -20.39
C ILE A 783 3.49 -36.57 -20.23
N ILE A 784 2.87 -37.18 -21.23
CA ILE A 784 1.43 -37.50 -21.16
C ILE A 784 1.15 -38.52 -20.06
N GLN A 785 1.98 -39.54 -19.91
CA GLN A 785 1.87 -40.53 -18.83
C GLN A 785 2.06 -39.88 -17.46
N GLN A 786 3.03 -38.98 -17.32
CA GLN A 786 3.30 -38.26 -16.08
C GLN A 786 2.14 -37.33 -15.71
N ARG A 787 1.58 -36.60 -16.70
CA ARG A 787 0.39 -35.78 -16.47
C ARG A 787 -0.82 -36.61 -16.12
N ALA A 788 -1.01 -37.77 -16.74
CA ALA A 788 -2.09 -38.70 -16.37
C ALA A 788 -1.92 -39.24 -14.93
N ARG A 789 -0.68 -39.54 -14.53
CA ARG A 789 -0.35 -39.95 -13.16
C ARG A 789 -0.65 -38.82 -12.16
N PHE A 790 -0.19 -37.60 -12.44
CA PHE A 790 -0.45 -36.43 -11.59
C PHE A 790 -1.92 -36.05 -11.54
N SER A 791 -2.67 -36.18 -12.64
CA SER A 791 -4.10 -35.87 -12.66
C SER A 791 -4.88 -36.65 -11.59
N ASN A 792 -4.42 -37.87 -11.28
CA ASN A 792 -4.99 -38.74 -10.26
C ASN A 792 -4.35 -38.56 -8.88
N HIS A 793 -3.30 -37.75 -8.76
CA HIS A 793 -2.65 -37.44 -7.50
C HIS A 793 -3.58 -36.59 -6.64
N VAL A 794 -3.84 -37.06 -5.42
CA VAL A 794 -4.67 -36.34 -4.45
C VAL A 794 -3.77 -35.38 -3.68
N ILE A 795 -4.10 -34.09 -3.76
CA ILE A 795 -3.38 -33.00 -3.11
C ILE A 795 -4.01 -32.71 -1.73
N LEU A 796 -5.34 -32.61 -1.66
CA LEU A 796 -6.08 -32.42 -0.41
C LEU A 796 -7.30 -33.34 -0.39
N ASP A 797 -7.44 -34.14 0.65
CA ASP A 797 -8.63 -34.95 0.94
C ASP A 797 -8.82 -35.13 2.46
N GLU A 798 -9.79 -35.94 2.85
CA GLU A 798 -10.04 -36.24 4.27
C GLU A 798 -8.92 -36.99 5.00
N ASN A 799 -7.96 -37.57 4.27
CA ASN A 799 -6.82 -38.32 4.81
C ASN A 799 -5.52 -37.51 4.77
N THR A 800 -5.58 -36.25 4.34
CA THR A 800 -4.42 -35.38 4.23
C THR A 800 -4.21 -34.60 5.52
N TYR A 801 -2.97 -34.56 6.00
CA TYR A 801 -2.52 -33.63 7.02
C TYR A 801 -2.03 -32.33 6.37
N TYR A 802 -2.63 -31.20 6.73
CA TYR A 802 -2.37 -29.93 6.06
C TYR A 802 -1.57 -28.95 6.93
N ILE A 803 -0.48 -28.41 6.38
CA ILE A 803 0.44 -27.47 7.04
C ILE A 803 0.53 -26.18 6.21
N PRO A 804 -0.30 -25.15 6.51
CA PRO A 804 -0.20 -23.85 5.84
C PRO A 804 0.88 -22.98 6.49
N ILE A 805 1.50 -22.08 5.72
CA ILE A 805 2.26 -20.95 6.26
C ILE A 805 2.12 -19.73 5.37
N THR A 806 1.90 -18.56 5.98
CA THR A 806 1.73 -17.29 5.26
C THR A 806 2.66 -16.19 5.73
N HIS A 807 2.92 -15.24 4.83
CA HIS A 807 3.54 -13.96 5.19
C HIS A 807 2.64 -13.14 6.16
N GLU A 808 3.22 -12.21 6.91
CA GLU A 808 2.50 -11.40 7.91
C GLU A 808 1.56 -10.36 7.30
N GLU A 809 1.82 -9.91 6.07
CA GLU A 809 0.99 -8.93 5.37
C GLU A 809 -0.48 -9.37 5.25
N ARG A 810 -1.37 -8.39 5.18
CA ARG A 810 -2.81 -8.62 5.13
C ARG A 810 -3.26 -9.41 3.90
N GLN A 811 -2.59 -9.25 2.76
CA GLN A 811 -2.99 -9.91 1.51
C GLN A 811 -2.82 -11.44 1.55
N PHE A 812 -1.92 -11.95 2.40
CA PHE A 812 -1.70 -13.39 2.60
C PHE A 812 -2.55 -13.88 3.77
N ASP A 813 -3.67 -14.52 3.45
CA ASP A 813 -4.67 -14.94 4.42
C ASP A 813 -4.61 -16.45 4.67
N ASN A 814 -4.05 -16.83 5.82
CA ASN A 814 -3.99 -18.23 6.24
C ASN A 814 -5.39 -18.86 6.36
N SER A 815 -6.40 -18.09 6.80
CA SER A 815 -7.76 -18.61 6.96
C SER A 815 -8.37 -19.07 5.64
N ARG A 816 -8.04 -18.37 4.54
CA ARG A 816 -8.45 -18.70 3.18
C ARG A 816 -7.85 -20.03 2.72
N MET A 817 -6.55 -20.23 2.95
CA MET A 817 -5.86 -21.50 2.64
C MET A 817 -6.43 -22.68 3.43
N VAL A 818 -6.72 -22.47 4.72
CA VAL A 818 -7.38 -23.48 5.56
C VAL A 818 -8.78 -23.78 5.04
N GLN A 819 -9.54 -22.76 4.63
CA GLN A 819 -10.88 -22.95 4.08
C GLN A 819 -10.86 -23.79 2.80
N LEU A 820 -9.91 -23.57 1.89
CA LEU A 820 -9.72 -24.41 0.71
C LEU A 820 -9.47 -25.88 1.09
N ALA A 821 -8.62 -26.12 2.09
CA ALA A 821 -8.37 -27.47 2.61
C ALA A 821 -9.63 -28.10 3.21
N ARG A 822 -10.40 -27.35 4.00
CA ARG A 822 -11.69 -27.82 4.55
C ARG A 822 -12.72 -28.10 3.45
N ASP A 823 -12.78 -27.26 2.43
CA ASP A 823 -13.61 -27.46 1.25
C ASP A 823 -13.17 -28.67 0.43
N SER A 824 -11.94 -29.17 0.63
CA SER A 824 -11.44 -30.42 0.07
C SER A 824 -11.69 -31.65 0.96
N GLY A 825 -12.33 -31.46 2.13
CA GLY A 825 -12.62 -32.51 3.10
C GLY A 825 -11.55 -32.75 4.16
N VAL A 826 -10.45 -31.98 4.17
CA VAL A 826 -9.34 -32.13 5.14
C VAL A 826 -9.86 -32.00 6.58
N LYS A 827 -9.53 -32.99 7.42
CA LYS A 827 -9.92 -33.04 8.84
C LYS A 827 -8.80 -32.60 9.77
N ASP A 828 -7.55 -32.93 9.46
CA ASP A 828 -6.37 -32.63 10.29
C ASP A 828 -5.56 -31.46 9.69
N VAL A 829 -5.51 -30.34 10.41
CA VAL A 829 -4.77 -29.13 10.03
C VAL A 829 -3.88 -28.76 11.20
N ALA A 830 -2.58 -28.61 10.96
CA ALA A 830 -1.57 -28.48 12.01
C ALA A 830 -1.82 -27.34 13.00
N ASP A 831 -1.96 -26.12 12.48
CA ASP A 831 -2.32 -24.92 13.22
C ASP A 831 -2.78 -23.82 12.25
N GLN A 832 -3.90 -23.17 12.54
CA GLN A 832 -4.47 -22.10 11.72
C GLN A 832 -3.75 -20.75 11.92
N SER A 833 -2.84 -20.66 12.89
CA SER A 833 -2.09 -19.44 13.24
C SER A 833 -0.66 -19.39 12.70
N MET A 834 -0.29 -20.27 11.76
CA MET A 834 1.04 -20.28 11.13
C MET A 834 1.21 -19.09 10.16
N LYS A 835 1.44 -17.90 10.71
CA LYS A 835 1.59 -16.64 9.97
C LYS A 835 2.74 -15.82 10.53
N GLY A 836 3.54 -15.23 9.66
CA GLY A 836 4.64 -14.34 10.04
C GLY A 836 5.92 -15.06 10.50
N ALA A 837 6.99 -14.30 10.71
CA ALA A 837 8.28 -14.84 11.13
C ALA A 837 8.25 -15.57 12.49
N GLY A 838 7.40 -15.13 13.41
CA GLY A 838 7.20 -15.79 14.70
C GLY A 838 6.74 -17.25 14.58
N ALA A 839 6.10 -17.63 13.47
CA ALA A 839 5.63 -18.99 13.22
C ALA A 839 6.72 -19.92 12.65
N LYS A 840 7.88 -19.40 12.21
CA LYS A 840 8.91 -20.16 11.48
C LYS A 840 9.36 -21.43 12.21
N GLY A 841 9.76 -21.30 13.48
CA GLY A 841 10.29 -22.41 14.26
C GLY A 841 9.26 -23.54 14.43
N LYS A 842 8.02 -23.16 14.76
CA LYS A 842 6.88 -24.07 14.89
C LYS A 842 6.56 -24.78 13.57
N PHE A 843 6.58 -24.04 12.45
CA PHE A 843 6.35 -24.59 11.12
C PHE A 843 7.38 -25.66 10.75
N LEU A 844 8.69 -25.35 10.87
CA LEU A 844 9.75 -26.30 10.54
C LEU A 844 9.67 -27.56 11.41
N GLU A 845 9.36 -27.41 12.70
CA GLU A 845 9.19 -28.54 13.61
C GLU A 845 7.96 -29.39 13.27
N THR A 846 6.85 -28.76 12.87
CA THR A 846 5.65 -29.46 12.41
C THR A 846 5.97 -30.30 11.17
N VAL A 847 6.75 -29.76 10.22
CA VAL A 847 7.17 -30.51 9.04
C VAL A 847 8.01 -31.74 9.43
N ARG A 848 9.03 -31.58 10.28
CA ARG A 848 9.89 -32.68 10.77
C ARG A 848 9.09 -33.83 11.39
N THR A 849 8.12 -33.47 12.23
CA THR A 849 7.41 -34.43 13.07
C THR A 849 6.17 -35.04 12.39
N SER A 850 5.77 -34.55 11.21
CA SER A 850 4.56 -35.00 10.50
C SER A 850 4.61 -36.39 9.85
N LYS A 851 5.66 -37.20 10.08
CA LYS A 851 5.83 -38.51 9.44
C LYS A 851 4.70 -39.50 9.78
N ASP A 852 4.25 -39.51 11.02
CA ASP A 852 3.20 -40.42 11.50
C ASP A 852 1.79 -40.03 11.03
N LYS A 853 1.65 -38.83 10.46
CA LYS A 853 0.41 -38.33 9.86
C LYS A 853 0.12 -38.88 8.47
N GLY A 854 1.09 -39.56 7.84
CA GLY A 854 0.96 -40.10 6.48
C GLY A 854 0.93 -38.98 5.45
N LYS A 855 -0.04 -39.03 4.51
CA LYS A 855 -0.17 -38.05 3.42
C LYS A 855 -0.20 -36.63 3.96
N THR A 856 0.75 -35.82 3.53
CA THR A 856 0.94 -34.47 4.07
C THR A 856 1.03 -33.46 2.93
N THR A 857 0.32 -32.33 3.06
CA THR A 857 0.45 -31.20 2.14
C THR A 857 0.95 -29.97 2.88
N VAL A 858 2.11 -29.47 2.45
CA VAL A 858 2.73 -28.22 2.93
C VAL A 858 2.41 -27.12 1.93
N HIS A 859 1.89 -25.99 2.38
CA HIS A 859 1.48 -24.90 1.49
C HIS A 859 2.04 -23.56 1.96
N PHE A 860 2.87 -22.94 1.13
CA PHE A 860 3.37 -21.56 1.32
C PHE A 860 2.49 -20.58 0.54
N SER A 861 2.09 -19.46 1.15
CA SER A 861 1.53 -18.29 0.45
C SER A 861 2.20 -17.02 0.96
N ASN A 862 3.18 -16.51 0.21
CA ASN A 862 4.07 -15.43 0.66
C ASN A 862 4.85 -14.74 -0.48
N HIS A 863 5.69 -13.76 -0.13
CA HIS A 863 6.74 -13.29 -1.02
C HIS A 863 7.84 -14.34 -1.15
N GLY A 864 8.30 -14.59 -2.37
CA GLY A 864 9.31 -15.61 -2.66
C GLY A 864 10.52 -15.03 -3.38
N GLY A 865 11.66 -15.70 -3.18
CA GLY A 865 12.89 -15.51 -3.94
C GLY A 865 13.58 -16.86 -4.18
N PRO A 866 14.63 -16.91 -5.01
CA PRO A 866 15.31 -18.17 -5.36
C PRO A 866 15.85 -18.97 -4.18
N ASN A 867 16.16 -18.29 -3.06
CA ASN A 867 16.74 -18.93 -1.88
C ASN A 867 15.78 -19.02 -0.68
N HIS A 868 14.73 -18.21 -0.65
CA HIS A 868 13.93 -17.93 0.55
C HIS A 868 12.44 -17.79 0.24
N GLN A 869 11.62 -18.22 1.20
CA GLN A 869 10.20 -17.94 1.31
C GLN A 869 10.02 -16.97 2.49
N TRP A 870 9.72 -15.70 2.21
CA TRP A 870 9.70 -14.64 3.20
C TRP A 870 8.46 -14.74 4.07
N LEU A 871 8.59 -14.56 5.39
CA LEU A 871 7.48 -14.64 6.34
C LEU A 871 7.14 -13.28 6.98
N SER A 872 8.13 -12.42 7.08
CA SER A 872 8.00 -11.00 7.43
C SER A 872 9.04 -10.25 6.63
N GLN A 873 8.79 -8.99 6.27
CA GLN A 873 9.71 -8.26 5.38
C GLN A 873 9.92 -9.04 4.05
N GLY A 874 10.54 -8.47 3.02
CA GLY A 874 10.51 -9.09 1.69
C GLY A 874 9.66 -8.31 0.71
N GLN A 875 10.24 -7.94 -0.42
CA GLN A 875 9.52 -7.50 -1.61
C GLN A 875 9.77 -8.47 -2.76
N ALA A 876 8.71 -8.79 -3.49
CA ALA A 876 8.75 -9.60 -4.70
C ALA A 876 9.87 -9.13 -5.64
N GLY A 877 10.86 -10.00 -5.90
CA GLY A 877 11.96 -9.73 -6.84
C GLY A 877 13.01 -8.71 -6.40
N VAL A 878 12.92 -8.16 -5.19
CA VAL A 878 13.90 -7.19 -4.68
C VAL A 878 14.81 -7.84 -3.63
N GLU A 879 14.26 -8.68 -2.77
CA GLU A 879 15.00 -9.22 -1.62
C GLU A 879 15.56 -10.62 -1.91
N THR A 880 16.81 -10.66 -2.38
CA THR A 880 17.64 -11.87 -2.40
C THR A 880 18.63 -11.86 -1.24
N SER A 881 18.79 -12.97 -0.55
CA SER A 881 19.75 -13.13 0.54
C SER A 881 20.57 -14.41 0.36
N ASP A 882 21.85 -14.34 0.69
CA ASP A 882 22.72 -15.52 0.77
C ASP A 882 22.74 -16.13 2.20
N GLN A 883 22.19 -15.43 3.19
CA GLN A 883 22.06 -15.95 4.55
C GLN A 883 20.95 -17.00 4.63
N MET A 884 21.30 -18.29 4.70
CA MET A 884 20.34 -19.41 4.65
C MET A 884 19.55 -19.65 5.95
N ARG A 885 19.77 -18.88 7.03
CA ARG A 885 19.08 -19.06 8.33
C ARG A 885 18.57 -17.75 8.91
N ARG A 886 17.87 -16.95 8.10
CA ARG A 886 17.30 -15.66 8.55
C ARG A 886 16.06 -15.86 9.41
N PRO A 887 15.86 -15.12 10.50
CA PRO A 887 14.65 -15.27 11.31
C PRO A 887 13.37 -14.92 10.52
N GLU A 888 13.45 -14.01 9.56
CA GLU A 888 12.30 -13.49 8.82
C GLU A 888 11.85 -14.33 7.61
N ALA A 889 12.58 -15.38 7.24
CA ALA A 889 12.31 -16.17 6.04
C ALA A 889 12.69 -17.64 6.21
N ILE A 890 12.10 -18.54 5.44
CA ILE A 890 12.48 -19.96 5.39
C ILE A 890 13.33 -20.18 4.14
N SER A 891 14.57 -20.60 4.30
CA SER A 891 15.39 -20.99 3.15
C SER A 891 15.09 -22.41 2.66
N TYR A 892 15.49 -22.73 1.43
CA TYR A 892 15.41 -24.10 0.92
C TYR A 892 16.29 -25.07 1.72
N VAL A 893 17.35 -24.58 2.37
CA VAL A 893 18.22 -25.38 3.25
C VAL A 893 17.48 -25.75 4.52
N GLU A 894 16.85 -24.79 5.19
CA GLU A 894 16.10 -25.04 6.43
C GLU A 894 14.89 -25.91 6.20
N PHE A 895 14.17 -25.68 5.10
CA PHE A 895 13.04 -26.53 4.72
C PHE A 895 13.51 -27.92 4.29
N GLY A 896 14.62 -28.01 3.55
CA GLY A 896 15.23 -29.28 3.16
C GLY A 896 15.74 -30.10 4.35
N ASP A 897 16.31 -29.46 5.37
CA ASP A 897 16.68 -30.10 6.65
C ASP A 897 15.43 -30.73 7.30
N ALA A 898 14.35 -29.95 7.43
CA ALA A 898 13.11 -30.40 8.03
C ALA A 898 12.46 -31.57 7.27
N LEU A 899 12.47 -31.52 5.93
CA LEU A 899 11.98 -32.61 5.08
C LEU A 899 12.88 -33.85 5.18
N ALA A 900 14.21 -33.72 5.12
CA ALA A 900 15.12 -34.85 5.22
C ALA A 900 14.95 -35.60 6.56
N GLU A 901 14.76 -34.87 7.66
CA GLU A 901 14.50 -35.44 8.99
C GLU A 901 13.14 -36.15 9.08
N ARG A 902 12.11 -35.59 8.43
CA ARG A 902 10.79 -36.24 8.32
C ARG A 902 10.91 -37.61 7.62
N GLY A 903 11.62 -37.68 6.50
CA GLY A 903 11.67 -38.85 5.62
C GLY A 903 10.32 -39.20 4.97
N ASN A 904 10.25 -40.32 4.25
CA ASN A 904 9.08 -40.79 3.50
C ASN A 904 8.46 -39.69 2.61
N LEU A 905 9.28 -38.93 1.88
CA LEU A 905 8.78 -37.74 1.20
C LEU A 905 7.90 -38.03 -0.01
N GLY A 906 7.83 -39.28 -0.50
CA GLY A 906 6.90 -39.67 -1.55
C GLY A 906 5.42 -39.50 -1.16
N GLU A 907 5.10 -39.36 0.13
CA GLU A 907 3.76 -39.03 0.62
C GLU A 907 3.53 -37.52 0.84
N VAL A 908 4.54 -36.68 0.58
CA VAL A 908 4.50 -35.23 0.80
C VAL A 908 4.23 -34.51 -0.52
N THR A 909 3.24 -33.62 -0.49
CA THR A 909 3.02 -32.61 -1.54
C THR A 909 3.38 -31.24 -1.01
N VAL A 910 4.14 -30.46 -1.78
CA VAL A 910 4.47 -29.06 -1.45
C VAL A 910 3.83 -28.15 -2.49
N MET A 911 3.03 -27.19 -2.03
CA MET A 911 2.48 -26.11 -2.84
C MET A 911 3.19 -24.81 -2.48
N VAL A 912 3.69 -24.09 -3.48
CA VAL A 912 4.42 -22.83 -3.28
C VAL A 912 3.75 -21.72 -4.10
N ASP A 913 2.86 -20.97 -3.43
CA ASP A 913 2.17 -19.77 -3.91
C ASP A 913 3.04 -18.54 -3.63
N SER A 914 4.10 -18.39 -4.43
CA SER A 914 5.04 -17.27 -4.34
C SER A 914 5.83 -17.01 -5.63
N CYS A 915 6.41 -15.80 -5.73
CA CYS A 915 7.39 -15.44 -6.76
C CYS A 915 8.63 -16.36 -6.70
N TYR A 916 9.25 -16.65 -7.85
CA TYR A 916 10.43 -17.52 -7.95
C TYR A 916 10.25 -18.90 -7.30
N SER A 917 9.02 -19.40 -7.21
CA SER A 917 8.72 -20.66 -6.51
C SER A 917 9.39 -21.85 -7.19
N LYS A 918 9.56 -21.83 -8.52
CA LYS A 918 10.34 -22.86 -9.22
C LYS A 918 11.84 -22.79 -8.93
N ASP A 919 12.44 -21.60 -8.84
CA ASP A 919 13.86 -21.47 -8.50
C ASP A 919 14.15 -21.99 -7.08
N PHE A 920 13.29 -21.62 -6.12
CA PHE A 920 13.36 -22.12 -4.75
C PHE A 920 13.29 -23.64 -4.70
N THR A 921 12.38 -24.24 -5.47
CA THR A 921 12.16 -25.69 -5.42
C THR A 921 13.22 -26.48 -6.16
N ASP A 922 13.85 -25.93 -7.20
CA ASP A 922 15.03 -26.54 -7.82
C ASP A 922 16.22 -26.58 -6.86
N ASN A 923 16.46 -25.50 -6.12
CA ASN A 923 17.48 -25.47 -5.07
C ASN A 923 17.15 -26.47 -3.94
N LEU A 924 15.87 -26.59 -3.56
CA LEU A 924 15.41 -27.58 -2.59
C LEU A 924 15.68 -29.02 -3.04
N TYR A 925 15.29 -29.38 -4.28
CA TYR A 925 15.51 -30.74 -4.79
C TYR A 925 16.99 -31.06 -4.93
N HIS A 926 17.79 -30.12 -5.44
CA HIS A 926 19.23 -30.29 -5.49
C HIS A 926 19.78 -30.58 -4.09
N TYR A 927 19.43 -29.76 -3.10
CA TYR A 927 19.87 -29.92 -1.71
C TYR A 927 19.44 -31.27 -1.11
N LEU A 928 18.16 -31.65 -1.26
CA LEU A 928 17.65 -32.94 -0.76
C LEU A 928 18.42 -34.12 -1.39
N HIS A 929 18.67 -34.08 -2.69
CA HIS A 929 19.34 -35.19 -3.37
C HIS A 929 20.85 -35.22 -3.10
N THR A 930 21.56 -34.14 -3.40
CA THR A 930 23.03 -34.12 -3.47
C THR A 930 23.67 -33.92 -2.11
N VAL A 931 23.02 -33.16 -1.22
CA VAL A 931 23.54 -32.86 0.12
C VAL A 931 22.97 -33.83 1.15
N LYS A 932 21.66 -34.06 1.15
CA LYS A 932 21.00 -34.95 2.14
C LYS A 932 20.90 -36.41 1.72
N GLY A 933 21.21 -36.75 0.47
CA GLY A 933 21.15 -38.13 -0.02
C GLY A 933 19.74 -38.71 -0.04
N VAL A 934 18.71 -37.85 -0.03
CA VAL A 934 17.31 -38.25 -0.07
C VAL A 934 17.00 -38.81 -1.47
N ARG A 935 16.41 -40.01 -1.51
CA ARG A 935 16.02 -40.68 -2.76
C ARG A 935 14.52 -40.64 -3.01
N ASP A 936 13.74 -40.67 -1.94
CA ASP A 936 12.28 -40.57 -1.99
C ASP A 936 11.92 -39.09 -1.93
N MET A 937 11.47 -38.53 -3.06
CA MET A 937 11.28 -37.10 -3.25
C MET A 937 9.82 -36.67 -3.05
N PRO A 938 9.55 -35.44 -2.61
CA PRO A 938 8.19 -34.90 -2.59
C PRO A 938 7.68 -34.58 -4.00
N THR A 939 6.35 -34.50 -4.15
CA THR A 939 5.72 -33.84 -5.30
C THR A 939 5.62 -32.34 -5.01
N VAL A 940 5.99 -31.49 -5.96
CA VAL A 940 5.99 -30.03 -5.79
C VAL A 940 5.15 -29.36 -6.86
N ILE A 941 4.33 -28.39 -6.45
CA ILE A 941 3.48 -27.56 -7.31
C ILE A 941 3.87 -26.10 -7.04
N THR A 942 4.22 -25.34 -8.07
CA THR A 942 4.64 -23.95 -7.95
C THR A 942 3.69 -23.02 -8.71
N GLU A 943 3.43 -21.84 -8.13
CA GLU A 943 2.67 -20.78 -8.80
C GLU A 943 3.40 -20.28 -10.06
N THR A 944 4.72 -20.10 -9.96
CA THR A 944 5.55 -19.52 -11.01
C THR A 944 6.59 -20.48 -11.52
N ASN A 945 7.07 -20.20 -12.73
CA ASN A 945 8.22 -20.86 -13.31
C ASN A 945 9.53 -20.11 -12.97
N ARG A 946 10.68 -20.64 -13.43
CA ARG A 946 12.00 -20.06 -13.13
C ARG A 946 12.05 -18.57 -13.46
N GLY A 947 12.67 -17.76 -12.62
CA GLY A 947 12.85 -16.32 -12.86
C GLY A 947 11.56 -15.49 -12.97
N GLN A 948 10.38 -16.07 -12.77
CA GLN A 948 9.10 -15.39 -12.93
C GLN A 948 8.55 -14.85 -11.60
N LEU A 949 7.80 -13.76 -11.71
CA LEU A 949 7.07 -13.15 -10.60
C LEU A 949 5.64 -13.71 -10.55
N GLY A 950 5.16 -13.93 -9.33
CA GLY A 950 3.76 -14.22 -9.04
C GLY A 950 2.97 -12.91 -9.05
N PHE A 951 1.65 -13.01 -9.19
CA PHE A 951 0.78 -11.84 -9.35
C PHE A 951 -0.36 -11.89 -8.35
N GLY A 952 -0.12 -11.31 -7.16
CA GLY A 952 -1.12 -11.20 -6.11
C GLY A 952 -1.74 -12.55 -5.74
N ASN A 953 -3.07 -12.60 -5.64
CA ASN A 953 -3.81 -13.79 -5.25
C ASN A 953 -4.29 -14.66 -6.45
N VAL A 954 -3.75 -14.45 -7.65
CA VAL A 954 -4.28 -15.07 -8.89
C VAL A 954 -4.25 -16.60 -8.83
N PHE A 955 -3.18 -17.20 -8.29
CA PHE A 955 -3.04 -18.65 -8.19
C PHE A 955 -4.07 -19.26 -7.24
N ILE A 956 -4.10 -18.82 -5.98
CA ILE A 956 -5.05 -19.35 -4.99
C ILE A 956 -6.52 -19.11 -5.41
N GLU A 957 -6.84 -17.97 -6.04
CA GLU A 957 -8.16 -17.73 -6.63
C GLU A 957 -8.51 -18.72 -7.75
N ALA A 958 -7.54 -19.05 -8.61
CA ALA A 958 -7.75 -20.02 -9.67
C ALA A 958 -7.90 -21.44 -9.12
N VAL A 959 -7.18 -21.80 -8.04
CA VAL A 959 -7.36 -23.07 -7.33
C VAL A 959 -8.78 -23.18 -6.78
N GLU A 960 -9.25 -22.16 -6.06
CA GLU A 960 -10.61 -22.11 -5.51
C GLU A 960 -11.70 -22.20 -6.59
N ARG A 961 -11.51 -21.53 -7.74
CA ARG A 961 -12.46 -21.62 -8.87
C ARG A 961 -12.46 -22.98 -9.56
N SER A 962 -11.32 -23.65 -9.59
CA SER A 962 -11.16 -24.95 -10.26
C SER A 962 -11.63 -26.12 -9.40
N HIS A 963 -11.57 -25.94 -8.08
CA HIS A 963 -11.95 -26.91 -7.08
C HIS A 963 -13.47 -27.03 -6.91
N GLU A 964 -13.97 -28.27 -6.82
CA GLU A 964 -15.37 -28.53 -6.47
C GLU A 964 -15.48 -28.78 -4.95
N LYS A 965 -16.14 -27.87 -4.24
CA LYS A 965 -16.36 -28.00 -2.79
C LYS A 965 -16.98 -29.34 -2.41
N GLY A 966 -16.37 -30.02 -1.43
CA GLY A 966 -16.75 -31.34 -0.94
C GLY A 966 -16.14 -32.50 -1.72
N LYS A 967 -15.36 -32.24 -2.77
CA LYS A 967 -14.51 -33.23 -3.45
C LYS A 967 -13.06 -33.10 -3.00
N PRO A 968 -12.21 -34.12 -3.17
CA PRO A 968 -10.77 -33.96 -3.04
C PRO A 968 -10.22 -32.95 -4.07
N LEU A 969 -9.21 -32.16 -3.67
CA LEU A 969 -8.40 -31.38 -4.61
C LEU A 969 -7.37 -32.30 -5.25
N THR A 970 -7.34 -32.35 -6.58
CA THR A 970 -6.49 -33.28 -7.34
C THR A 970 -5.56 -32.55 -8.31
N GLY A 971 -4.58 -33.26 -8.86
CA GLY A 971 -3.74 -32.71 -9.92
C GLY A 971 -4.52 -32.35 -11.20
N ALA A 972 -5.68 -32.97 -11.44
CA ALA A 972 -6.55 -32.58 -12.55
C ALA A 972 -7.09 -31.15 -12.38
N ASP A 973 -7.33 -30.72 -11.14
CA ASP A 973 -7.74 -29.35 -10.84
C ASP A 973 -6.60 -28.37 -11.07
N MET A 974 -5.36 -28.74 -10.75
CA MET A 974 -4.18 -27.91 -11.05
C MET A 974 -3.96 -27.68 -12.55
N TYR A 975 -4.35 -28.62 -13.41
CA TYR A 975 -4.32 -28.37 -14.86
C TYR A 975 -5.41 -27.41 -15.34
N LYS A 976 -6.55 -27.33 -14.64
CA LYS A 976 -7.53 -26.25 -14.88
C LYS A 976 -7.00 -24.92 -14.37
N VAL A 977 -6.27 -24.92 -13.24
CA VAL A 977 -5.59 -23.74 -12.70
C VAL A 977 -4.58 -23.20 -13.70
N ASP A 978 -3.69 -24.07 -14.21
CA ASP A 978 -2.72 -23.76 -15.26
C ASP A 978 -3.42 -23.07 -16.45
N SER A 979 -4.52 -23.62 -16.97
CA SER A 979 -5.29 -22.98 -18.04
C SER A 979 -5.85 -21.59 -17.69
N GLN A 980 -6.28 -21.36 -16.45
CA GLN A 980 -6.83 -20.07 -16.01
C GLN A 980 -5.75 -19.02 -15.79
N THR A 981 -4.57 -19.43 -15.32
CA THR A 981 -3.47 -18.52 -14.97
C THR A 981 -2.44 -18.39 -16.08
N PHE A 982 -2.45 -19.27 -17.09
CA PHE A 982 -1.45 -19.46 -18.15
C PHE A 982 -0.80 -18.19 -18.71
N PHE A 983 -1.58 -17.13 -18.91
CA PHE A 983 -1.04 -15.88 -19.46
C PHE A 983 -0.33 -15.03 -18.42
N ASN A 984 -0.75 -15.08 -17.16
CA ASN A 984 -0.19 -14.28 -16.08
C ASN A 984 0.93 -15.03 -15.33
N GLN A 985 0.78 -16.36 -15.18
CA GLN A 985 1.65 -17.21 -14.39
C GLN A 985 1.82 -18.56 -15.11
N ASP A 986 3.02 -19.12 -15.08
CA ASP A 986 3.32 -20.44 -15.68
C ASP A 986 3.55 -21.46 -14.56
N LEU A 987 2.49 -22.21 -14.25
CA LEU A 987 2.48 -23.20 -13.17
C LEU A 987 3.40 -24.37 -13.52
N THR A 988 4.22 -24.81 -12.57
CA THR A 988 5.04 -26.02 -12.75
C THR A 988 4.70 -27.10 -11.72
N VAL A 989 4.67 -28.34 -12.19
CA VAL A 989 4.55 -29.53 -11.35
C VAL A 989 5.80 -30.37 -11.51
N THR A 990 6.42 -30.74 -10.39
CA THR A 990 7.60 -31.61 -10.34
C THR A 990 7.24 -32.87 -9.56
N MET A 991 7.51 -34.04 -10.14
CA MET A 991 7.16 -35.34 -9.53
C MET A 991 8.38 -36.25 -9.40
N PRO A 992 8.38 -37.16 -8.40
CA PRO A 992 9.42 -38.19 -8.28
C PRO A 992 9.45 -39.14 -9.47
N VAL A 993 10.65 -39.58 -9.85
CA VAL A 993 10.80 -40.70 -10.79
C VAL A 993 10.47 -42.03 -10.11
N THR A 994 9.75 -42.88 -10.83
CA THR A 994 9.29 -44.19 -10.35
C THR A 994 9.86 -45.35 -11.17
N SER A 995 10.62 -45.07 -12.22
CA SER A 995 11.26 -46.07 -13.06
C SER A 995 12.65 -45.62 -13.54
N GLU A 996 13.49 -46.58 -13.92
CA GLU A 996 14.79 -46.29 -14.54
C GLU A 996 14.67 -45.56 -15.87
N GLU A 997 13.57 -45.79 -16.60
CA GLU A 997 13.32 -45.06 -17.85
C GLU A 997 13.00 -43.59 -17.57
N GLU A 998 12.15 -43.30 -16.58
CA GLU A 998 11.88 -41.94 -16.08
C GLU A 998 13.16 -41.24 -15.62
N ALA A 999 14.04 -41.95 -14.91
CA ALA A 999 15.30 -41.40 -14.43
C ALA A 999 16.21 -40.86 -15.55
N LYS A 1000 16.13 -41.40 -16.77
CA LYS A 1000 16.89 -40.90 -17.94
C LYS A 1000 16.44 -39.52 -18.41
N TYR A 1001 15.26 -39.07 -17.99
CA TYR A 1001 14.71 -37.74 -18.30
C TYR A 1001 14.83 -36.77 -17.13
N SER A 1002 15.31 -37.22 -15.96
CA SER A 1002 15.64 -36.33 -14.86
C SER A 1002 16.87 -35.48 -15.20
N LYS A 1003 16.89 -34.24 -14.71
CA LYS A 1003 18.01 -33.34 -14.95
C LYS A 1003 19.23 -33.74 -14.11
N PRO A 1004 20.46 -33.51 -14.59
CA PRO A 1004 21.65 -33.70 -13.75
C PRO A 1004 21.65 -32.87 -12.47
N GLU A 1005 21.03 -31.68 -12.48
CA GLU A 1005 20.97 -30.78 -11.33
C GLU A 1005 19.89 -31.19 -10.30
N THR A 1006 18.80 -31.82 -10.76
CA THR A 1006 17.68 -32.30 -9.93
C THR A 1006 17.38 -33.78 -10.22
N PRO A 1007 18.35 -34.68 -9.97
CA PRO A 1007 18.16 -36.10 -10.23
C PRO A 1007 17.07 -36.67 -9.31
N GLY A 1008 16.31 -37.63 -9.84
CA GLY A 1008 15.23 -38.26 -9.09
C GLY A 1008 13.85 -37.61 -9.26
N VAL A 1009 13.73 -36.55 -10.07
CA VAL A 1009 12.44 -35.93 -10.39
C VAL A 1009 12.26 -35.64 -11.88
N ILE A 1010 11.01 -35.49 -12.30
CA ILE A 1010 10.56 -35.08 -13.63
C ILE A 1010 9.75 -33.79 -13.48
N ASP A 1011 10.14 -32.77 -14.24
CA ASP A 1011 9.38 -31.54 -14.39
C ASP A 1011 8.30 -31.71 -15.47
N MET A 1012 7.08 -31.29 -15.20
CA MET A 1012 5.96 -31.26 -16.15
C MET A 1012 5.48 -29.85 -16.52
N GLY A 1013 6.21 -28.83 -16.04
CA GLY A 1013 6.14 -27.44 -16.50
C GLY A 1013 7.47 -27.04 -17.13
N SER A 1014 7.52 -25.89 -17.79
CA SER A 1014 8.65 -25.43 -18.60
C SER A 1014 9.92 -25.21 -17.78
N PRO A 1015 10.91 -26.10 -17.73
CA PRO A 1015 11.79 -26.07 -16.58
C PRO A 1015 13.01 -25.12 -16.74
N TYR A 1016 12.99 -24.11 -17.64
CA TYR A 1016 13.86 -22.92 -17.64
C TYR A 1016 13.24 -21.75 -18.40
N ASP A 1017 12.09 -21.23 -18.00
CA ASP A 1017 11.67 -19.94 -18.56
C ASP A 1017 12.44 -18.83 -17.84
N GLU A 1018 13.77 -18.65 -17.99
CA GLU A 1018 14.53 -17.66 -17.18
C GLU A 1018 13.94 -16.25 -17.38
N GLY A 1019 13.05 -15.86 -16.48
CA GLY A 1019 12.66 -14.47 -16.31
C GLY A 1019 13.83 -13.67 -15.75
N ALA A 1020 13.65 -12.35 -15.69
CA ALA A 1020 14.69 -11.33 -15.50
C ALA A 1020 15.61 -11.41 -14.27
N ALA A 1021 15.50 -12.42 -13.41
CA ALA A 1021 16.51 -12.62 -12.39
C ALA A 1021 17.85 -12.97 -13.06
N GLU A 1022 18.93 -12.29 -12.64
CA GLU A 1022 20.27 -12.78 -12.97
C GLU A 1022 20.31 -14.27 -12.61
N PRO A 1023 20.85 -15.15 -13.49
CA PRO A 1023 20.95 -16.57 -13.19
C PRO A 1023 21.61 -16.68 -11.81
N PRO A 1024 21.00 -17.43 -10.87
CA PRO A 1024 21.50 -17.52 -9.51
C PRO A 1024 22.98 -17.84 -9.60
N ARG A 1025 23.82 -16.93 -9.09
CA ARG A 1025 25.26 -17.14 -9.07
C ARG A 1025 25.46 -18.50 -8.43
N LYS A 1026 26.14 -19.42 -9.13
CA LYS A 1026 26.49 -20.74 -8.58
C LYS A 1026 26.87 -20.52 -7.13
N PRO A 1027 26.26 -21.25 -6.16
CA PRO A 1027 26.57 -21.08 -4.76
C PRO A 1027 28.10 -21.00 -4.64
N LYS A 1028 28.62 -19.85 -4.19
CA LYS A 1028 30.00 -19.84 -3.72
C LYS A 1028 30.03 -20.97 -2.70
N GLY A 1029 30.92 -21.96 -2.92
CA GLY A 1029 30.94 -23.20 -2.15
C GLY A 1029 30.70 -22.90 -0.67
N GLU A 1030 29.90 -23.74 -0.02
CA GLU A 1030 29.37 -23.55 1.33
C GLU A 1030 30.31 -22.69 2.19
N PRO A 1031 29.81 -21.62 2.84
CA PRO A 1031 30.54 -21.06 3.97
C PRO A 1031 30.75 -22.23 4.92
N SER A 1032 32.01 -22.67 5.08
CA SER A 1032 32.36 -23.77 5.96
C SER A 1032 31.63 -23.56 7.28
N GLU A 1033 30.83 -24.54 7.72
CA GLU A 1033 30.10 -24.48 8.97
C GLU A 1033 31.01 -23.91 10.06
N TYR A 1034 30.69 -22.70 10.52
CA TYR A 1034 31.45 -22.06 11.59
C TYR A 1034 31.34 -22.95 12.82
N ARG A 1035 32.47 -23.50 13.25
CA ARG A 1035 32.56 -24.20 14.53
C ARG A 1035 32.17 -23.19 15.64
N PRO A 1036 31.34 -23.57 16.61
CA PRO A 1036 31.02 -22.70 17.74
C PRO A 1036 32.30 -22.25 18.44
N GLY A 1037 32.69 -20.98 18.26
CA GLY A 1037 33.89 -20.38 18.88
C GLY A 1037 34.87 -19.68 17.94
N GLU A 1038 34.74 -19.81 16.61
CA GLU A 1038 35.60 -19.09 15.67
C GLU A 1038 34.89 -17.83 15.15
N LEU A 1039 35.31 -16.65 15.64
CA LEU A 1039 34.84 -15.38 15.09
C LEU A 1039 35.43 -15.17 13.67
N PRO A 1040 34.67 -14.60 12.73
CA PRO A 1040 35.15 -14.35 11.37
C PRO A 1040 36.36 -13.41 11.33
N THR A 1041 37.33 -13.69 10.47
CA THR A 1041 38.47 -12.80 10.18
C THR A 1041 38.04 -11.44 9.65
N THR A 1042 36.82 -11.33 9.11
CA THR A 1042 36.19 -10.06 8.69
C THR A 1042 35.84 -9.13 9.85
N VAL A 1043 35.78 -9.59 11.10
CA VAL A 1043 35.65 -8.72 12.28
C VAL A 1043 36.99 -8.03 12.61
N ILE A 1044 38.12 -8.61 12.20
CA ILE A 1044 39.44 -8.01 12.36
C ILE A 1044 39.71 -6.97 11.27
N GLU A 1045 39.16 -7.14 10.06
CA GLU A 1045 39.30 -6.15 8.97
C GLU A 1045 38.40 -4.91 9.12
N ILE A 1046 37.23 -5.00 9.78
CA ILE A 1046 36.40 -3.81 10.08
C ILE A 1046 37.05 -2.94 11.17
N ALA A 1047 37.72 -3.56 12.16
CA ALA A 1047 38.47 -2.82 13.18
C ALA A 1047 39.71 -2.11 12.62
N GLN A 1048 40.31 -2.61 11.53
CA GLN A 1048 41.43 -1.95 10.85
C GLN A 1048 40.97 -0.78 9.94
N ASN A 1049 39.78 -0.88 9.33
CA ASN A 1049 39.22 0.20 8.51
C ASN A 1049 38.62 1.36 9.34
N GLU A 1050 38.15 1.11 10.57
CA GLU A 1050 37.72 2.21 11.47
C GLU A 1050 38.91 3.04 11.96
N GLN A 1051 40.08 2.43 12.16
CA GLN A 1051 41.28 3.14 12.58
C GLN A 1051 41.86 4.03 11.45
N GLU A 1052 41.79 3.59 10.19
CA GLU A 1052 42.16 4.41 9.02
C GLU A 1052 41.16 5.56 8.75
N MET A 1053 39.86 5.38 9.05
CA MET A 1053 38.87 6.46 8.97
C MET A 1053 39.01 7.50 10.09
N GLU A 1054 39.38 7.10 11.31
CA GLU A 1054 39.66 8.06 12.39
C GLU A 1054 40.92 8.91 12.12
N GLU A 1055 41.95 8.35 11.48
CA GLU A 1055 43.14 9.10 11.06
C GLU A 1055 42.84 10.08 9.89
N LEU A 1056 41.95 9.72 8.96
CA LEU A 1056 41.52 10.60 7.87
C LEU A 1056 40.60 11.74 8.33
N LEU A 1057 39.82 11.54 9.39
CA LEU A 1057 38.94 12.56 9.98
C LEU A 1057 39.65 13.49 10.97
N ALA A 1058 40.89 13.18 11.38
CA ALA A 1058 41.70 14.02 12.25
C ALA A 1058 42.53 15.10 11.51
N VAL A 1059 42.49 15.15 10.17
CA VAL A 1059 43.22 16.14 9.34
C VAL A 1059 42.28 17.05 8.51
N GLY A 1060 41.01 17.14 8.90
CA GLY A 1060 40.02 18.06 8.29
C GLY A 1060 39.72 19.27 9.16
#